data_AF-A0A1L7LGG3-F1
#
_entry.id   AF-A0A1L7LGG3-F1
#
_cell.length_a   1.000
_cell.length_b   1.000
_cell.length_c   1.000
_cell.angle_alpha   90.00
_cell.angle_beta   90.00
_cell.angle_gamma   90.00
#
_symmetry.space_group_name_H-M   'P 1'
#
loop_
_entity.id
_entity.type
_entity.pdbx_description
1 polymer ?
#
loop_
_entity_poly.entity_id
_entity_poly.type
_entity_poly.pdbx_seq_one_letter_code
_entity_poly.pdbx_strand_id
1 'polypeptide(L)'
;MKNNRNNGFVRNSLVYIILILAIVTGFQYFFRGTGSQSEKISYTTLVKRVKSGDIKSITYQPSGSIVQVTGDYTKSREIKTNSDLAFFNGTTTKVKKFTSIVLPNSASIEKIEKLAEDKGTKISVKQESSSGAWISFLMSFLPILIMIFFFTMMLNQSGGGARGAMSFGKNKARSSSKSDVKVRFSDVAGAEEEKQELIEVVDFLKDPKRYKALGARIPAGVLLEGPPGTGKTLLAKAVAGEAGVPFFSISGSDFVEMFVGVGASRVRSLFEDAKKAERAIIFIDEIDAVGRRRGAGMGGGNDEREQTLNQLLIEMDGFEGNENIIVIAATNRSDVLDPALLRPGRFDRKVLVGQPDVKGREAILRVHAKNKPLASDVDLKVVAQQTPGFVGADLENVLNEAALVAARRSKKIIDASDIDEAEDRVIAGPSKKDKTVSEHERQMIAYHEAGHTIVGLVLSNARVVHKVTIVPRGRAGGYMIALPKEDQNLLSKSDLKEQLAGLMGGRVAEEIIFNAQTTGASNDFEQATQLARAMVTEYGMSEKLGPVQYEGNHSMMPGQFAPEKTYSAQTALLVDEEVRELLNEARNKAAGIINDNRETHKLIAEALLKYETLDAAQIKSIYETGKIPEKSEDSKDAHALSYDEIKEKMSEDSTD
;
A
#
# COMPACT_ATOMS: atom_id res chain seq x y z
N MET A 1 30.39 26.79 43.63
CA MET A 1 31.16 25.54 43.84
C MET A 1 30.19 24.42 44.19
N LYS A 2 30.30 23.27 43.47
CA LYS A 2 29.87 21.90 43.84
C LYS A 2 28.35 21.65 43.96
N ASN A 3 27.76 20.58 43.43
CA ASN A 3 28.28 19.47 42.62
C ASN A 3 27.10 18.83 41.89
N ASN A 4 27.26 18.60 40.60
CA ASN A 4 26.34 17.84 39.76
C ASN A 4 26.47 16.35 40.13
N ARG A 5 25.36 15.65 40.41
CA ARG A 5 25.35 14.17 40.39
C ARG A 5 24.17 13.68 39.57
N ASN A 6 24.45 13.52 38.29
CA ASN A 6 23.69 12.70 37.35
C ASN A 6 23.64 11.25 37.87
N ASN A 7 22.48 10.84 38.40
CA ASN A 7 22.15 9.42 38.63
C ASN A 7 20.98 8.98 37.72
N GLY A 8 20.99 9.45 36.46
CA GLY A 8 20.02 9.05 35.44
C GLY A 8 20.23 7.65 34.85
N PHE A 9 21.33 6.97 35.22
CA PHE A 9 21.72 5.69 34.59
C PHE A 9 21.05 4.45 35.21
N VAL A 10 20.47 4.57 36.41
CA VAL A 10 20.03 3.41 37.22
C VAL A 10 18.50 3.16 37.15
N ARG A 11 17.74 4.02 36.46
CA ARG A 11 16.27 3.89 36.37
C ARG A 11 15.72 3.22 35.10
N ASN A 12 16.57 2.93 34.11
CA ASN A 12 16.11 2.33 32.86
C ASN A 12 16.27 0.81 32.91
N SER A 13 15.16 0.08 32.81
CA SER A 13 15.11 -1.39 32.67
C SER A 13 16.00 -1.89 31.53
N LEU A 14 16.18 -1.08 30.47
CA LEU A 14 17.09 -1.33 29.35
C LEU A 14 18.57 -1.47 29.77
N VAL A 15 19.04 -0.69 30.74
CA VAL A 15 20.44 -0.76 31.20
C VAL A 15 20.71 -2.09 31.88
N TYR A 16 19.75 -2.59 32.65
CA TYR A 16 19.85 -3.90 33.29
C TYR A 16 19.80 -5.06 32.29
N ILE A 17 18.97 -4.96 31.25
CA ILE A 17 18.94 -5.94 30.16
C ILE A 17 20.29 -5.99 29.44
N ILE A 18 20.88 -4.83 29.12
CA ILE A 18 22.19 -4.75 28.47
C ILE A 18 23.29 -5.32 29.38
N LEU A 19 23.24 -5.04 30.70
CA LEU A 19 24.22 -5.57 31.66
C LEU A 19 24.13 -7.10 31.77
N ILE A 20 22.92 -7.66 31.82
CA ILE A 20 22.69 -9.11 31.83
C ILE A 20 23.22 -9.72 30.53
N LEU A 21 22.90 -9.11 29.38
CA LEU A 21 23.39 -9.58 28.09
C LEU A 21 24.92 -9.57 28.04
N ALA A 22 25.57 -8.51 28.54
CA ALA A 22 27.02 -8.40 28.59
C ALA A 22 27.65 -9.47 29.49
N ILE A 23 27.06 -9.76 30.66
CA ILE A 23 27.53 -10.80 31.58
C ILE A 23 27.38 -12.18 30.96
N VAL A 24 26.23 -12.49 30.35
CA VAL A 24 25.98 -13.78 29.69
C VAL A 24 26.94 -13.98 28.51
N THR A 25 27.14 -12.94 27.71
CA THR A 25 28.05 -12.98 26.55
C THR A 25 29.51 -13.10 27.01
N GLY A 26 29.92 -12.37 28.05
CA GLY A 26 31.25 -12.48 28.66
C GLY A 26 31.51 -13.85 29.28
N PHE A 27 30.50 -14.44 29.94
CA PHE A 27 30.58 -15.79 30.50
C PHE A 27 30.71 -16.84 29.38
N GLN A 28 29.91 -16.74 28.31
CA GLN A 28 30.04 -17.61 27.14
C GLN A 28 31.40 -17.47 26.46
N TYR A 29 31.96 -16.26 26.40
CA TYR A 29 33.29 -16.03 25.84
C TYR A 29 34.40 -16.65 26.70
N PHE A 30 34.33 -16.49 28.02
CA PHE A 30 35.31 -17.06 28.96
C PHE A 30 35.31 -18.59 28.95
N PHE A 31 34.14 -19.22 28.86
CA PHE A 31 34.02 -20.68 28.79
C PHE A 31 34.29 -21.29 27.40
N ARG A 32 34.39 -20.47 26.35
CA ARG A 32 34.79 -20.93 25.00
C ARG A 32 36.28 -21.31 24.91
N GLY A 33 37.10 -20.91 25.89
CA GLY A 33 38.57 -20.97 25.84
C GLY A 33 39.25 -22.27 26.30
N THR A 34 38.54 -23.27 26.84
CA THR A 34 39.18 -24.45 27.46
C THR A 34 39.05 -25.77 26.67
N GLY A 35 38.46 -25.77 25.48
CA GLY A 35 38.45 -26.93 24.59
C GLY A 35 39.56 -26.88 23.54
N SER A 36 40.56 -27.77 23.60
CA SER A 36 41.56 -27.88 22.54
C SER A 36 40.88 -28.14 21.18
N GLN A 37 41.05 -27.24 20.20
CA GLN A 37 40.42 -27.38 18.88
C GLN A 37 40.83 -28.70 18.21
N SER A 38 39.85 -29.55 17.88
CA SER A 38 40.05 -30.80 17.13
C SER A 38 39.41 -30.70 15.74
N GLU A 39 40.07 -31.24 14.72
CA GLU A 39 39.53 -31.32 13.36
C GLU A 39 38.40 -32.36 13.31
N LYS A 40 37.19 -31.97 12.86
CA LYS A 40 36.15 -32.96 12.53
C LYS A 40 36.42 -33.52 11.13
N ILE A 41 36.67 -34.82 11.02
CA ILE A 41 36.92 -35.50 9.74
C ILE A 41 35.82 -36.52 9.44
N SER A 42 35.55 -36.76 8.15
CA SER A 42 34.60 -37.79 7.72
C SER A 42 35.20 -39.20 7.83
N TYR A 43 34.34 -40.22 7.93
CA TYR A 43 34.76 -41.63 7.95
C TYR A 43 35.64 -42.02 6.76
N THR A 44 35.29 -41.59 5.55
CA THR A 44 36.07 -41.88 4.33
C THR A 44 37.46 -41.24 4.39
N THR A 45 37.57 -40.06 4.98
CA THR A 45 38.83 -39.35 5.18
C THR A 45 39.66 -40.03 6.26
N LEU A 46 39.03 -40.48 7.35
CA LEU A 46 39.67 -41.28 8.40
C LEU A 46 40.32 -42.53 7.80
N VAL A 47 39.57 -43.34 7.05
CA VAL A 47 40.10 -44.58 6.44
C VAL A 47 41.27 -44.31 5.49
N LYS A 48 41.17 -43.25 4.66
CA LYS A 48 42.29 -42.84 3.79
C LYS A 48 43.54 -42.46 4.58
N ARG A 49 43.37 -41.70 5.68
CA ARG A 49 44.47 -41.20 6.52
C ARG A 49 45.11 -42.29 7.39
N VAL A 50 44.34 -43.31 7.80
CA VAL A 50 44.91 -44.52 8.44
C VAL A 50 45.75 -45.28 7.43
N LYS A 51 45.26 -45.47 6.20
CA LYS A 51 46.00 -46.18 5.15
C LYS A 51 47.30 -45.48 4.74
N SER A 52 47.34 -44.14 4.77
CA SER A 52 48.56 -43.36 4.46
C SER A 52 49.59 -43.32 5.59
N GLY A 53 49.25 -43.75 6.82
CA GLY A 53 50.16 -43.73 7.97
C GLY A 53 50.27 -42.36 8.67
N ASP A 54 49.33 -41.44 8.44
CA ASP A 54 49.38 -40.07 8.96
C ASP A 54 48.87 -39.93 10.42
N ILE A 55 48.43 -41.02 11.03
CA ILE A 55 47.78 -41.05 12.35
C ILE A 55 48.69 -41.77 13.36
N LYS A 56 48.94 -41.14 14.50
CA LYS A 56 49.84 -41.65 15.55
C LYS A 56 49.15 -42.58 16.54
N SER A 57 47.91 -42.27 16.88
CA SER A 57 47.10 -43.02 17.85
C SER A 57 45.62 -42.87 17.52
N ILE A 58 44.86 -43.92 17.80
CA ILE A 58 43.41 -43.93 17.64
C ILE A 58 42.79 -44.34 18.97
N THR A 59 41.85 -43.54 19.45
CA THR A 59 41.05 -43.81 20.64
C THR A 59 39.59 -43.95 20.27
N TYR A 60 38.99 -45.08 20.61
CA TYR A 60 37.57 -45.34 20.45
C TYR A 60 36.83 -44.98 21.74
N GLN A 61 35.80 -44.15 21.64
CA GLN A 61 34.91 -43.83 22.74
C GLN A 61 33.44 -44.00 22.30
N PRO A 62 32.70 -44.96 22.87
CA PRO A 62 31.26 -45.05 22.67
C PRO A 62 30.57 -43.79 23.21
N SER A 63 29.63 -43.23 22.44
CA SER A 63 28.83 -42.07 22.82
C SER A 63 27.41 -42.26 22.28
N GLY A 64 26.55 -42.94 23.04
CA GLY A 64 25.21 -43.33 22.62
C GLY A 64 25.21 -44.32 21.44
N SER A 65 24.44 -44.02 20.39
CA SER A 65 24.28 -44.87 19.20
C SER A 65 25.37 -44.73 18.14
N ILE A 66 26.46 -44.01 18.44
CA ILE A 66 27.61 -43.78 17.55
C ILE A 66 28.94 -44.00 18.29
N VAL A 67 29.98 -44.39 17.56
CA VAL A 67 31.34 -44.49 18.11
C VAL A 67 32.13 -43.27 17.68
N GLN A 68 32.60 -42.50 18.66
CA GLN A 68 33.48 -41.37 18.41
C GLN A 68 34.92 -41.86 18.40
N VAL A 69 35.60 -41.63 17.29
CA VAL A 69 37.01 -41.98 17.09
C VAL A 69 37.83 -40.71 17.16
N THR A 70 38.73 -40.63 18.13
CA THR A 70 39.64 -39.49 18.31
C THR A 70 41.07 -39.94 18.10
N GLY A 71 41.94 -39.05 17.61
CA GLY A 71 43.33 -39.40 17.41
C GLY A 71 44.24 -38.20 17.26
N ASP A 72 45.55 -38.45 17.40
CA ASP A 72 46.59 -37.45 17.21
C ASP A 72 47.25 -37.63 15.83
N TYR A 73 47.48 -36.52 15.13
CA TYR A 73 48.27 -36.52 13.90
C TYR A 73 49.77 -36.67 14.18
N THR A 74 50.50 -37.30 13.27
CA THR A 74 51.97 -37.39 13.35
C THR A 74 52.66 -36.02 13.17
N LYS A 75 52.05 -35.10 12.40
CA LYS A 75 52.46 -33.69 12.25
C LYS A 75 51.25 -32.76 12.41
N SER A 76 51.41 -31.66 13.16
CA SER A 76 50.35 -30.65 13.37
C SER A 76 49.93 -29.98 12.06
N ARG A 77 48.62 -29.74 11.88
CA ARG A 77 48.07 -29.10 10.66
C ARG A 77 47.35 -27.80 10.97
N GLU A 78 47.41 -26.84 10.05
CA GLU A 78 46.69 -25.58 10.11
C GLU A 78 45.27 -25.72 9.54
N ILE A 79 44.27 -25.26 10.31
CA ILE A 79 42.87 -25.21 9.90
C ILE A 79 42.39 -23.78 9.94
N LYS A 80 41.65 -23.36 8.91
CA LYS A 80 40.89 -22.11 8.92
C LYS A 80 39.56 -22.36 9.61
N THR A 81 39.38 -21.78 10.79
CA THR A 81 38.09 -21.80 11.48
C THR A 81 37.27 -20.60 11.02
N ASN A 82 36.18 -20.85 10.28
CA ASN A 82 35.17 -19.84 10.03
C ASN A 82 34.28 -19.75 11.28
N SER A 83 34.18 -18.57 11.87
CA SER A 83 33.21 -18.30 12.94
C SER A 83 31.89 -17.83 12.33
N ASP A 84 30.78 -18.47 12.70
CA ASP A 84 29.41 -18.14 12.24
C ASP A 84 28.85 -16.81 12.80
N LEU A 85 29.71 -15.89 13.24
CA LEU A 85 29.33 -14.52 13.59
C LEU A 85 30.05 -13.56 12.64
N ALA A 86 29.26 -12.82 11.85
CA ALA A 86 29.67 -11.99 10.71
C ALA A 86 30.62 -10.80 11.02
N PHE A 87 31.13 -10.67 12.25
CA PHE A 87 31.97 -9.54 12.69
C PHE A 87 33.43 -9.91 13.03
N PHE A 88 33.82 -11.20 12.95
CA PHE A 88 35.21 -11.60 13.21
C PHE A 88 35.78 -12.41 12.03
N ASN A 89 36.82 -11.87 11.39
CA ASN A 89 37.56 -12.53 10.30
C ASN A 89 38.22 -13.82 10.79
N GLY A 90 38.10 -14.89 10.01
CA GLY A 90 38.54 -16.25 10.37
C GLY A 90 40.04 -16.35 10.69
N THR A 91 40.35 -16.93 11.85
CA THR A 91 41.72 -17.20 12.29
C THR A 91 42.16 -18.62 11.91
N THR A 92 43.39 -18.75 11.39
CA THR A 92 44.03 -20.03 11.11
C THR A 92 44.68 -20.59 12.38
N THR A 93 44.29 -21.77 12.82
CA THR A 93 44.78 -22.43 14.05
C THR A 93 45.43 -23.77 13.74
N LYS A 94 46.58 -24.05 14.36
CA LYS A 94 47.25 -25.36 14.27
C LYS A 94 46.58 -26.37 15.20
N VAL A 95 45.99 -27.42 14.64
CA VAL A 95 45.44 -28.55 15.39
C VAL A 95 46.37 -29.77 15.34
N LYS A 96 46.44 -30.50 16.44
CA LYS A 96 47.16 -31.78 16.56
C LYS A 96 46.22 -32.98 16.68
N LYS A 97 44.93 -32.73 16.94
CA LYS A 97 43.92 -33.73 17.23
C LYS A 97 42.81 -33.73 16.20
N PHE A 98 42.24 -34.90 15.94
CA PHE A 98 41.05 -35.05 15.13
C PHE A 98 39.96 -35.86 15.84
N THR A 99 38.77 -35.75 15.30
CA THR A 99 37.57 -36.43 15.76
C THR A 99 36.76 -36.87 14.54
N SER A 100 36.42 -38.15 14.47
CA SER A 100 35.55 -38.73 13.45
C SER A 100 34.41 -39.47 14.12
N ILE A 101 33.22 -39.43 13.51
CA ILE A 101 32.08 -40.22 13.94
C ILE A 101 31.99 -41.46 13.06
N VAL A 102 31.85 -42.63 13.67
CA VAL A 102 31.78 -43.92 12.98
C VAL A 102 30.53 -44.66 13.44
N LEU A 103 29.84 -45.29 12.49
CA LEU A 103 28.70 -46.16 12.79
C LEU A 103 29.19 -47.40 13.54
N PRO A 104 28.51 -47.83 14.62
CA PRO A 104 28.89 -49.00 15.40
C PRO A 104 28.48 -50.29 14.69
N ASN A 105 29.03 -50.55 13.49
CA ASN A 105 28.91 -51.84 12.83
C ASN A 105 30.25 -52.57 12.86
N SER A 106 30.20 -53.89 13.05
CA SER A 106 31.39 -54.74 13.15
C SER A 106 32.30 -54.59 11.93
N ALA A 107 31.72 -54.49 10.73
CA ALA A 107 32.47 -54.35 9.48
C ALA A 107 33.31 -53.05 9.38
N SER A 108 32.83 -51.91 9.91
CA SER A 108 33.59 -50.66 9.82
C SER A 108 34.68 -50.57 10.88
N ILE A 109 34.44 -51.15 12.06
CA ILE A 109 35.41 -51.19 13.16
C ILE A 109 36.54 -52.16 12.80
N GLU A 110 36.22 -53.37 12.33
CA GLU A 110 37.21 -54.38 11.94
C GLU A 110 38.11 -53.89 10.79
N LYS A 111 37.53 -53.13 9.83
CA LYS A 111 38.29 -52.55 8.72
C LYS A 111 39.28 -51.47 9.18
N ILE A 112 38.95 -50.69 10.21
CA ILE A 112 39.86 -49.67 10.76
C ILE A 112 40.92 -50.33 11.66
N GLU A 113 40.54 -51.34 12.45
CA GLU A 113 41.48 -52.08 13.32
C GLU A 113 42.55 -52.80 12.49
N LYS A 114 42.17 -53.56 11.45
CA LYS A 114 43.13 -54.21 10.53
C LYS A 114 44.09 -53.21 9.87
N LEU A 115 43.57 -52.07 9.40
CA LEU A 115 44.38 -51.03 8.77
C LEU A 115 45.31 -50.31 9.77
N ALA A 116 44.90 -50.23 11.05
CA ALA A 116 45.70 -49.64 12.11
C ALA A 116 46.80 -50.59 12.60
N GLU A 117 46.53 -51.91 12.66
CA GLU A 117 47.52 -52.96 12.98
C GLU A 117 48.60 -53.08 11.90
N ASP A 118 48.23 -53.09 10.62
CA ASP A 118 49.16 -53.12 9.47
C ASP A 118 50.18 -51.96 9.46
N LYS A 119 49.85 -50.86 10.16
CA LYS A 119 50.67 -49.64 10.25
C LYS A 119 51.20 -49.35 11.66
N GLY A 120 51.04 -50.27 12.61
CA GLY A 120 51.58 -50.16 13.97
C GLY A 120 50.98 -49.02 14.81
N THR A 121 49.73 -48.63 14.54
CA THR A 121 49.06 -47.52 15.24
C THR A 121 48.51 -48.00 16.58
N LYS A 122 48.81 -47.30 17.68
CA LYS A 122 48.29 -47.68 19.02
C LYS A 122 46.79 -47.43 19.11
N ILE A 123 46.04 -48.48 19.42
CA ILE A 123 44.59 -48.45 19.65
C ILE A 123 44.32 -48.43 21.16
N SER A 124 43.46 -47.52 21.62
CA SER A 124 42.99 -47.44 23.02
C SER A 124 41.47 -47.28 23.05
N VAL A 125 40.78 -47.97 23.96
CA VAL A 125 39.31 -47.84 24.11
C VAL A 125 39.02 -47.16 25.45
N LYS A 126 38.23 -46.08 25.43
CA LYS A 126 37.79 -45.35 26.62
C LYS A 126 36.29 -45.54 26.83
N GLN A 127 35.87 -45.64 28.09
CA GLN A 127 34.46 -45.73 28.47
C GLN A 127 33.72 -44.39 28.23
N GLU A 128 32.40 -44.47 28.10
CA GLU A 128 31.52 -43.34 27.87
C GLU A 128 31.58 -42.35 29.05
N SER A 129 31.80 -41.06 28.76
CA SER A 129 31.99 -40.03 29.79
C SER A 129 30.65 -39.56 30.34
N SER A 130 30.23 -40.08 31.50
CA SER A 130 28.97 -39.70 32.17
C SER A 130 29.08 -38.42 33.03
N SER A 131 30.29 -37.89 33.26
CA SER A 131 30.54 -36.76 34.17
C SER A 131 30.21 -35.38 33.58
N GLY A 132 30.15 -35.24 32.26
CA GLY A 132 29.85 -33.97 31.59
C GLY A 132 28.37 -33.55 31.66
N ALA A 133 27.46 -34.52 31.77
CA ALA A 133 26.02 -34.27 31.80
C ALA A 133 25.60 -33.54 33.08
N TRP A 134 26.13 -33.94 34.24
CA TRP A 134 25.81 -33.31 35.53
C TRP A 134 26.35 -31.89 35.65
N ILE A 135 27.57 -31.64 35.16
CA ILE A 135 28.16 -30.29 35.16
C ILE A 135 27.41 -29.37 34.20
N SER A 136 27.02 -29.86 33.01
CA SER A 136 26.21 -29.11 32.06
C SER A 136 24.80 -28.81 32.61
N PHE A 137 24.20 -29.79 33.29
CA PHE A 137 22.91 -29.64 33.96
C PHE A 137 22.96 -28.63 35.11
N LEU A 138 24.01 -28.64 35.95
CA LEU A 138 24.14 -27.66 37.03
C LEU A 138 24.40 -26.24 36.49
N MET A 139 25.19 -26.13 35.43
CA MET A 139 25.51 -24.84 34.79
C MET A 139 24.32 -24.23 34.03
N SER A 140 23.33 -25.02 33.59
CA SER A 140 22.13 -24.50 32.93
C SER A 140 21.19 -23.77 33.89
N PHE A 141 21.27 -24.03 35.20
CA PHE A 141 20.50 -23.31 36.23
C PHE A 141 21.17 -22.02 36.70
N LEU A 142 22.47 -21.84 36.45
CA LEU A 142 23.21 -20.64 36.88
C LEU A 142 22.63 -19.33 36.32
N PRO A 143 22.23 -19.24 35.02
CA PRO A 143 21.53 -18.07 34.49
C PRO A 143 20.18 -17.80 35.16
N ILE A 144 19.45 -18.85 35.51
CA ILE A 144 18.15 -18.75 36.20
C ILE A 144 18.33 -18.20 37.61
N LEU A 145 19.35 -18.69 38.33
CA LEU A 145 19.67 -18.20 39.68
C LEU A 145 20.14 -16.74 39.67
N ILE A 146 20.96 -16.34 38.68
CA ILE A 146 21.35 -14.94 38.51
C ILE A 146 20.13 -14.06 38.22
N MET A 147 19.21 -14.53 37.37
CA MET A 147 17.97 -13.82 37.06
C MET A 147 17.07 -13.66 38.28
N ILE A 148 16.88 -14.72 39.07
CA ILE A 148 16.08 -14.68 40.31
C ILE A 148 16.72 -13.75 41.36
N PHE A 149 18.05 -13.79 41.51
CA PHE A 149 18.78 -12.89 42.40
C PHE A 149 18.63 -11.42 41.98
N PHE A 150 18.71 -11.14 40.68
CA PHE A 150 18.54 -9.78 40.17
C PHE A 150 17.08 -9.31 40.26
N PHE A 151 16.12 -10.21 40.04
CA PHE A 151 14.68 -9.91 40.14
C PHE A 151 14.26 -9.61 41.58
N THR A 152 14.79 -10.36 42.56
CA THR A 152 14.56 -10.10 43.99
C THR A 152 15.23 -8.80 44.46
N MET A 153 16.40 -8.44 43.91
CA MET A 153 17.01 -7.12 44.14
C MET A 153 16.17 -5.97 43.56
N MET A 154 15.59 -6.13 42.36
CA MET A 154 14.72 -5.12 41.74
C MET A 154 13.41 -4.91 42.52
N LEU A 155 12.83 -5.99 43.03
CA LEU A 155 11.64 -5.95 43.89
C LEU A 155 11.91 -5.26 45.23
N ASN A 156 13.09 -5.46 45.82
CA ASN A 156 13.44 -4.86 47.11
C ASN A 156 13.98 -3.42 47.01
N GLN A 157 14.43 -2.97 45.83
CA GLN A 157 14.93 -1.61 45.63
C GLN A 157 13.85 -0.62 45.11
N SER A 158 12.65 -1.12 44.79
CA SER A 158 11.47 -0.32 44.47
C SER A 158 10.43 -0.44 45.58
N GLY A 159 10.57 0.38 46.63
CA GLY A 159 9.53 0.52 47.65
C GLY A 159 8.21 0.98 47.02
N GLY A 160 7.32 0.04 46.72
CA GLY A 160 6.05 0.28 46.03
C GLY A 160 5.54 -0.98 45.33
N GLY A 161 5.04 -1.94 46.11
CA GLY A 161 4.65 -3.27 45.64
C GLY A 161 3.56 -3.32 44.56
N ALA A 162 3.62 -4.40 43.77
CA ALA A 162 2.51 -5.13 43.12
C ALA A 162 1.44 -4.38 42.30
N ARG A 163 1.54 -3.05 42.10
CA ARG A 163 0.54 -2.25 41.36
C ARG A 163 0.93 -1.91 39.92
N GLY A 164 2.18 -2.14 39.52
CA GLY A 164 2.68 -1.81 38.17
C GLY A 164 2.27 -2.81 37.08
N ALA A 165 2.19 -4.11 37.40
CA ALA A 165 1.92 -5.14 36.39
C ALA A 165 0.45 -5.20 35.93
N MET A 166 -0.50 -4.77 36.78
CA MET A 166 -1.93 -4.65 36.45
C MET A 166 -2.29 -3.36 35.68
N SER A 167 -1.31 -2.49 35.40
CA SER A 167 -1.54 -1.25 34.65
C SER A 167 -1.34 -1.39 33.14
N PHE A 168 -0.88 -2.55 32.64
CA PHE A 168 -0.61 -2.74 31.22
C PHE A 168 -1.87 -2.74 30.34
N GLY A 169 -3.03 -3.08 30.91
CA GLY A 169 -4.35 -2.95 30.24
C GLY A 169 -5.07 -1.62 30.50
N LYS A 170 -4.48 -0.72 31.32
CA LYS A 170 -5.04 0.60 31.68
C LYS A 170 -4.16 1.76 31.24
N ASN A 171 -3.26 1.53 30.27
CA ASN A 171 -2.76 2.66 29.50
C ASN A 171 -3.96 3.26 28.77
N LYS A 172 -4.42 4.40 29.29
CA LYS A 172 -5.14 5.45 28.56
C LYS A 172 -4.30 5.81 27.33
N ALA A 173 -4.27 4.93 26.33
CA ALA A 173 -4.04 5.34 24.96
C ALA A 173 -5.12 6.36 24.68
N ARG A 174 -4.71 7.62 24.48
CA ARG A 174 -5.53 8.80 24.19
C ARG A 174 -7.01 8.43 24.03
N SER A 175 -7.78 8.57 25.11
CA SER A 175 -9.24 8.47 25.08
C SER A 175 -9.70 9.23 23.85
N SER A 176 -10.49 8.58 22.99
CA SER A 176 -11.03 9.13 21.75
C SER A 176 -11.13 10.65 21.83
N SER A 177 -10.35 11.34 20.99
CA SER A 177 -10.13 12.77 21.13
C SER A 177 -11.47 13.49 21.04
N LYS A 178 -12.00 13.90 22.20
CA LYS A 178 -13.13 14.82 22.29
C LYS A 178 -12.67 16.10 21.60
N SER A 179 -13.03 16.24 20.33
CA SER A 179 -12.64 17.36 19.50
C SER A 179 -13.80 18.34 19.47
N ASP A 180 -13.53 19.61 19.73
CA ASP A 180 -14.48 20.67 19.44
C ASP A 180 -14.55 20.80 17.91
N VAL A 181 -15.58 20.20 17.32
CA VAL A 181 -15.76 20.22 15.86
C VAL A 181 -16.28 21.59 15.44
N LYS A 182 -15.46 22.31 14.68
CA LYS A 182 -15.82 23.61 14.10
C LYS A 182 -16.42 23.52 12.69
N VAL A 183 -16.28 22.36 12.05
CA VAL A 183 -16.72 22.11 10.68
C VAL A 183 -18.25 22.03 10.64
N ARG A 184 -18.87 22.70 9.67
CA ARG A 184 -20.33 22.68 9.43
C ARG A 184 -20.66 22.22 8.02
N PHE A 185 -21.94 22.02 7.72
CA PHE A 185 -22.38 21.67 6.36
C PHE A 185 -22.03 22.73 5.30
N SER A 186 -21.78 23.99 5.70
CA SER A 186 -21.29 25.04 4.81
C SER A 186 -19.86 24.80 4.29
N ASP A 187 -19.08 23.97 4.99
CA ASP A 187 -17.69 23.68 4.66
C ASP A 187 -17.55 22.40 3.82
N VAL A 188 -18.62 21.62 3.71
CA VAL A 188 -18.72 20.46 2.81
C VAL A 188 -19.40 20.96 1.54
N ALA A 189 -18.86 20.64 0.36
CA ALA A 189 -19.45 21.02 -0.92
C ALA A 189 -19.60 19.79 -1.82
N GLY A 190 -20.51 19.85 -2.79
CA GLY A 190 -20.70 18.79 -3.79
C GLY A 190 -21.35 17.50 -3.27
N ALA A 191 -21.96 17.54 -2.08
CA ALA A 191 -22.62 16.40 -1.44
C ALA A 191 -24.00 16.81 -0.87
N GLU A 192 -24.82 17.52 -1.67
CA GLU A 192 -26.09 18.09 -1.19
C GLU A 192 -27.15 17.01 -0.91
N GLU A 193 -27.17 15.95 -1.70
CA GLU A 193 -28.09 14.82 -1.50
C GLU A 193 -27.75 14.08 -0.19
N GLU A 194 -26.47 13.79 0.02
CA GLU A 194 -25.98 13.11 1.21
C GLU A 194 -26.15 13.97 2.47
N LYS A 195 -25.97 15.30 2.37
CA LYS A 195 -26.31 16.22 3.46
C LYS A 195 -27.79 16.15 3.79
N GLN A 196 -28.67 16.15 2.79
CA GLN A 196 -30.12 16.10 3.00
C GLN A 196 -30.53 14.84 3.77
N GLU A 197 -29.92 13.69 3.46
CA GLU A 197 -30.15 12.47 4.23
C GLU A 197 -29.66 12.57 5.68
N LEU A 198 -28.55 13.28 5.92
CA LEU A 198 -27.97 13.44 7.25
C LEU A 198 -28.62 14.57 8.07
N ILE A 199 -29.43 15.44 7.47
CA ILE A 199 -30.18 16.48 8.21
C ILE A 199 -31.12 15.84 9.25
N GLU A 200 -31.73 14.70 8.94
CA GLU A 200 -32.60 14.00 9.90
C GLU A 200 -31.84 13.55 11.16
N VAL A 201 -30.59 13.11 10.99
CA VAL A 201 -29.69 12.73 12.07
C VAL A 201 -29.34 13.94 12.93
N VAL A 202 -29.07 15.08 12.30
CA VAL A 202 -28.82 16.36 12.97
C VAL A 202 -30.05 16.83 13.77
N ASP A 203 -31.21 16.85 13.14
CA ASP A 203 -32.47 17.31 13.75
C ASP A 203 -32.84 16.46 14.96
N PHE A 204 -32.64 15.15 14.87
CA PHE A 204 -32.82 14.25 16.00
C PHE A 204 -31.87 14.58 17.16
N LEU A 205 -30.58 14.74 16.86
CA LEU A 205 -29.59 15.07 17.88
C LEU A 205 -29.85 16.43 18.53
N LYS A 206 -30.49 17.38 17.82
CA LYS A 206 -30.95 18.66 18.37
C LYS A 206 -32.19 18.50 19.27
N ASP A 207 -33.26 17.86 18.77
CA ASP A 207 -34.53 17.67 19.49
C ASP A 207 -35.01 16.20 19.50
N PRO A 208 -34.44 15.34 20.38
CA PRO A 208 -34.79 13.93 20.42
C PRO A 208 -36.19 13.70 21.00
N LYS A 209 -36.73 14.63 21.79
CA LYS A 209 -38.05 14.47 22.43
C LYS A 209 -39.17 14.48 21.40
N ARG A 210 -39.05 15.32 20.36
CA ARG A 210 -40.02 15.40 19.26
C ARG A 210 -40.19 14.06 18.55
N TYR A 211 -39.09 13.38 18.24
CA TYR A 211 -39.12 12.09 17.54
C TYR A 211 -39.64 10.95 18.44
N LYS A 212 -39.26 10.93 19.72
CA LYS A 212 -39.78 9.95 20.69
C LYS A 212 -41.29 10.08 20.91
N ALA A 213 -41.80 11.31 20.96
CA ALA A 213 -43.24 11.57 21.12
C ALA A 213 -44.07 11.01 19.94
N LEU A 214 -43.47 10.93 18.76
CA LEU A 214 -44.07 10.36 17.54
C LEU A 214 -43.87 8.84 17.43
N GLY A 215 -43.14 8.21 18.36
CA GLY A 215 -42.82 6.78 18.31
C GLY A 215 -41.84 6.39 17.20
N ALA A 216 -41.12 7.37 16.63
CA ALA A 216 -40.13 7.10 15.58
C ALA A 216 -38.92 6.37 16.18
N ARG A 217 -38.52 5.25 15.54
CA ARG A 217 -37.26 4.57 15.85
C ARG A 217 -36.14 5.26 15.10
N ILE A 218 -35.11 5.66 15.83
CA ILE A 218 -33.95 6.35 15.26
C ILE A 218 -32.93 5.32 14.79
N PRO A 219 -32.25 5.57 13.66
CA PRO A 219 -31.16 4.72 13.24
C PRO A 219 -30.05 4.72 14.29
N ALA A 220 -29.73 3.53 14.79
CA ALA A 220 -28.63 3.35 15.74
C ALA A 220 -27.28 3.64 15.09
N GLY A 221 -27.19 3.48 13.76
CA GLY A 221 -25.99 3.77 13.03
C GLY A 221 -26.19 4.08 11.55
N VAL A 222 -25.28 4.90 11.04
CA VAL A 222 -25.22 5.33 9.65
C VAL A 222 -23.91 4.84 9.03
N LEU A 223 -23.99 4.14 7.91
CA LEU A 223 -22.84 3.74 7.12
C LEU A 223 -22.66 4.70 5.93
N LEU A 224 -21.55 5.42 5.90
CA LEU A 224 -21.09 6.21 4.76
C LEU A 224 -20.25 5.31 3.85
N GLU A 225 -20.77 5.02 2.67
CA GLU A 225 -20.12 4.18 1.66
C GLU A 225 -19.66 5.05 0.50
N GLY A 226 -18.47 4.80 -0.04
CA GLY A 226 -18.07 5.41 -1.31
C GLY A 226 -16.56 5.39 -1.52
N PRO A 227 -16.07 5.85 -2.68
CA PRO A 227 -14.63 5.90 -2.96
C PRO A 227 -13.82 6.69 -1.92
N PRO A 228 -12.51 6.40 -1.75
CA PRO A 228 -11.66 7.21 -0.88
C PRO A 228 -11.62 8.66 -1.38
N GLY A 229 -11.43 9.62 -0.47
CA GLY A 229 -11.27 11.03 -0.83
C GLY A 229 -12.55 11.79 -1.19
N THR A 230 -13.74 11.19 -1.07
CA THR A 230 -15.04 11.87 -1.27
C THR A 230 -15.52 12.70 -0.07
N GLY A 231 -14.72 12.81 0.99
CA GLY A 231 -15.05 13.64 2.14
C GLY A 231 -15.96 12.98 3.20
N LYS A 232 -16.07 11.65 3.25
CA LYS A 232 -16.85 10.91 4.27
C LYS A 232 -16.56 11.36 5.70
N THR A 233 -15.28 11.46 6.07
CA THR A 233 -14.84 11.91 7.41
C THR A 233 -15.16 13.39 7.65
N LEU A 234 -15.11 14.23 6.61
CA LEU A 234 -15.48 15.65 6.69
C LEU A 234 -16.99 15.80 6.89
N LEU A 235 -17.79 15.01 6.17
CA LEU A 235 -19.24 14.98 6.27
C LEU A 235 -19.69 14.54 7.68
N ALA A 236 -19.11 13.47 8.23
CA ALA A 236 -19.40 13.02 9.59
C ALA A 236 -19.07 14.10 10.66
N LYS A 237 -17.95 14.82 10.49
CA LYS A 237 -17.61 15.97 11.34
C LYS A 237 -18.65 17.09 11.19
N ALA A 238 -19.06 17.40 9.96
CA ALA A 238 -20.06 18.44 9.71
C ALA A 238 -21.42 18.13 10.37
N VAL A 239 -21.85 16.87 10.39
CA VAL A 239 -23.06 16.43 11.13
C VAL A 239 -22.92 16.74 12.62
N ALA A 240 -21.77 16.42 13.23
CA ALA A 240 -21.52 16.70 14.64
C ALA A 240 -21.48 18.20 14.96
N GLY A 241 -20.81 18.99 14.12
CA GLY A 241 -20.73 20.45 14.27
C GLY A 241 -22.07 21.14 14.06
N GLU A 242 -22.91 20.62 13.16
CA GLU A 242 -24.25 21.15 12.93
C GLU A 242 -25.21 20.78 14.06
N ALA A 243 -25.12 19.57 14.61
CA ALA A 243 -25.88 19.13 15.78
C ALA A 243 -25.38 19.74 17.10
N GLY A 244 -24.14 20.24 17.14
CA GLY A 244 -23.53 20.81 18.33
C GLY A 244 -23.23 19.77 19.42
N VAL A 245 -22.91 18.53 19.03
CA VAL A 245 -22.64 17.42 19.95
C VAL A 245 -21.16 16.99 19.93
N PRO A 246 -20.62 16.41 21.02
CA PRO A 246 -19.30 15.81 21.04
C PRO A 246 -19.08 14.77 19.93
N PHE A 247 -17.91 14.82 19.30
CA PHE A 247 -17.48 13.90 18.26
C PHE A 247 -16.32 13.04 18.75
N PHE A 248 -16.55 11.73 18.83
CA PHE A 248 -15.57 10.72 19.19
C PHE A 248 -15.14 10.00 17.92
N SER A 249 -13.88 10.10 17.53
CA SER A 249 -13.35 9.45 16.33
C SER A 249 -12.33 8.37 16.69
N ILE A 250 -12.35 7.28 15.93
CA ILE A 250 -11.35 6.20 15.97
C ILE A 250 -11.21 5.60 14.56
N SER A 251 -10.02 5.10 14.21
CA SER A 251 -9.84 4.33 12.98
C SER A 251 -10.16 2.85 13.24
N GLY A 252 -10.78 2.18 12.27
CA GLY A 252 -11.03 0.74 12.30
C GLY A 252 -9.74 -0.07 12.43
N SER A 253 -8.63 0.44 11.89
CA SER A 253 -7.30 -0.15 12.06
C SER A 253 -6.81 -0.16 13.51
N ASP A 254 -7.23 0.82 14.33
CA ASP A 254 -6.79 0.95 15.74
C ASP A 254 -7.37 -0.15 16.64
N PHE A 255 -8.36 -0.87 16.13
CA PHE A 255 -8.98 -2.01 16.79
C PHE A 255 -8.29 -3.34 16.51
N VAL A 256 -7.35 -3.39 15.56
CA VAL A 256 -6.63 -4.60 15.18
C VAL A 256 -5.22 -4.53 15.75
N GLU A 257 -4.97 -5.23 16.86
CA GLU A 257 -3.67 -5.27 17.52
C GLU A 257 -3.14 -6.70 17.69
N MET A 258 -1.83 -6.82 17.96
CA MET A 258 -1.17 -8.13 18.19
C MET A 258 -1.65 -8.84 19.47
N PHE A 259 -2.36 -8.12 20.35
CA PHE A 259 -2.80 -8.64 21.64
C PHE A 259 -4.32 -8.88 21.64
N VAL A 260 -4.71 -10.15 21.81
CA VAL A 260 -6.10 -10.57 21.90
C VAL A 260 -6.84 -9.80 22.99
N GLY A 261 -8.02 -9.25 22.67
CA GLY A 261 -8.90 -8.56 23.60
C GLY A 261 -8.60 -7.07 23.82
N VAL A 262 -7.50 -6.53 23.27
CA VAL A 262 -7.22 -5.08 23.36
C VAL A 262 -8.23 -4.29 22.52
N GLY A 263 -8.50 -4.71 21.28
CA GLY A 263 -9.51 -4.07 20.43
C GLY A 263 -10.91 -4.04 21.08
N ALA A 264 -11.37 -5.17 21.61
CA ALA A 264 -12.64 -5.25 22.33
C ALA A 264 -12.70 -4.32 23.56
N SER A 265 -11.60 -4.17 24.31
CA SER A 265 -11.52 -3.22 25.43
C SER A 265 -11.61 -1.75 24.99
N ARG A 266 -10.99 -1.41 23.85
CA ARG A 266 -11.09 -0.07 23.24
C ARG A 266 -12.52 0.25 22.81
N VAL A 267 -13.21 -0.70 22.19
CA VAL A 267 -14.63 -0.56 21.83
C VAL A 267 -15.46 -0.25 23.08
N ARG A 268 -15.34 -1.04 24.15
CA ARG A 268 -16.07 -0.76 25.41
C ARG A 268 -15.78 0.64 25.95
N SER A 269 -14.50 1.00 26.01
CA SER A 269 -14.07 2.29 26.54
C SER A 269 -14.62 3.47 25.72
N LEU A 270 -14.63 3.34 24.39
CA LEU A 270 -15.19 4.34 23.47
C LEU A 270 -16.68 4.55 23.72
N PHE A 271 -17.45 3.47 23.84
CA PHE A 271 -18.89 3.54 24.10
C PHE A 271 -19.20 4.03 25.52
N GLU A 272 -18.40 3.66 26.52
CA GLU A 272 -18.53 4.22 27.88
C GLU A 272 -18.28 5.72 27.93
N ASP A 273 -17.26 6.22 27.21
CA ASP A 273 -16.95 7.65 27.15
C ASP A 273 -18.04 8.43 26.40
N ALA A 274 -18.62 7.86 25.34
CA ALA A 274 -19.78 8.43 24.66
C ALA A 274 -21.03 8.44 25.55
N LYS A 275 -21.28 7.37 26.32
CA LYS A 275 -22.38 7.29 27.30
C LYS A 275 -22.29 8.38 28.37
N LYS A 276 -21.10 8.74 28.83
CA LYS A 276 -20.87 9.85 29.79
C LYS A 276 -21.22 11.22 29.21
N ALA A 277 -21.23 11.38 27.89
CA ALA A 277 -21.54 12.64 27.22
C ALA A 277 -23.04 12.88 27.02
N GLU A 278 -23.90 11.89 27.34
CA GLU A 278 -25.37 11.86 27.17
C GLU A 278 -25.88 11.96 25.72
N ARG A 279 -25.23 12.77 24.86
CA ARG A 279 -25.52 12.94 23.43
C ARG A 279 -24.18 13.05 22.70
N ALA A 280 -23.93 12.19 21.74
CA ALA A 280 -22.64 12.18 21.03
C ALA A 280 -22.72 11.44 19.69
N ILE A 281 -21.76 11.73 18.82
CA ILE A 281 -21.51 10.94 17.62
C ILE A 281 -20.22 10.16 17.82
N ILE A 282 -20.29 8.84 17.56
CA ILE A 282 -19.13 7.97 17.46
C ILE A 282 -18.84 7.78 15.97
N PHE A 283 -17.67 8.18 15.51
CA PHE A 283 -17.20 7.99 14.14
C PHE A 283 -16.12 6.91 14.06
N ILE A 284 -16.37 5.88 13.25
CA ILE A 284 -15.41 4.80 12.98
C ILE A 284 -15.02 4.89 11.51
N ASP A 285 -13.80 5.34 11.23
CA ASP A 285 -13.26 5.31 9.87
C ASP A 285 -12.78 3.91 9.50
N GLU A 286 -12.68 3.56 8.21
CA GLU A 286 -12.18 2.26 7.74
C GLU A 286 -12.77 1.04 8.50
N ILE A 287 -14.10 1.02 8.67
CA ILE A 287 -14.78 -0.03 9.45
C ILE A 287 -14.54 -1.43 8.87
N ASP A 288 -14.17 -1.54 7.59
CA ASP A 288 -13.82 -2.79 6.92
C ASP A 288 -12.58 -3.49 7.50
N ALA A 289 -11.69 -2.76 8.18
CA ALA A 289 -10.57 -3.36 8.91
C ALA A 289 -11.04 -4.37 9.98
N VAL A 290 -12.09 -4.03 10.74
CA VAL A 290 -12.70 -4.93 11.75
C VAL A 290 -13.95 -5.63 11.26
N GLY A 291 -14.66 -5.05 10.31
CA GLY A 291 -16.00 -5.44 9.88
C GLY A 291 -16.07 -6.40 8.71
N ARG A 292 -14.95 -6.77 8.07
CA ARG A 292 -14.90 -7.79 7.00
C ARG A 292 -15.58 -9.13 7.37
N ARG A 293 -16.22 -9.79 6.41
CA ARG A 293 -16.79 -11.14 6.59
C ARG A 293 -15.76 -12.15 7.09
N ARG A 294 -16.25 -13.11 7.86
CA ARG A 294 -15.49 -14.29 8.30
C ARG A 294 -14.97 -15.03 7.07
N GLY A 295 -13.68 -15.32 7.05
CA GLY A 295 -13.01 -16.05 5.97
C GLY A 295 -11.97 -17.00 6.56
N ALA A 296 -11.86 -18.19 5.99
CA ALA A 296 -11.05 -19.33 6.46
C ALA A 296 -9.53 -19.09 6.34
N GLY A 297 -9.02 -18.03 6.95
CA GLY A 297 -7.60 -17.87 7.19
C GLY A 297 -7.17 -18.88 8.26
N MET A 298 -6.43 -19.92 7.87
CA MET A 298 -5.68 -20.77 8.80
C MET A 298 -4.60 -19.91 9.48
N GLY A 299 -4.96 -19.18 10.55
CA GLY A 299 -4.01 -18.38 11.31
C GLY A 299 -4.71 -17.56 12.38
N GLY A 300 -4.25 -17.66 13.64
CA GLY A 300 -4.87 -17.07 14.84
C GLY A 300 -4.91 -15.53 14.93
N GLY A 301 -4.81 -14.81 13.82
CA GLY A 301 -5.12 -13.38 13.73
C GLY A 301 -6.61 -13.08 13.55
N ASN A 302 -7.42 -14.07 13.16
CA ASN A 302 -8.87 -13.90 13.03
C ASN A 302 -9.58 -13.74 14.38
N ASP A 303 -9.07 -14.36 15.44
CA ASP A 303 -9.75 -14.42 16.74
C ASP A 303 -9.88 -13.03 17.41
N GLU A 304 -8.86 -12.17 17.27
CA GLU A 304 -8.86 -10.82 17.84
C GLU A 304 -9.86 -9.90 17.12
N ARG A 305 -9.82 -9.94 15.79
CA ARG A 305 -10.70 -9.17 14.92
C ARG A 305 -12.17 -9.58 15.12
N GLU A 306 -12.43 -10.89 15.23
CA GLU A 306 -13.76 -11.42 15.51
C GLU A 306 -14.27 -11.02 16.90
N GLN A 307 -13.40 -11.08 17.92
CA GLN A 307 -13.76 -10.65 19.27
C GLN A 307 -14.11 -9.16 19.30
N THR A 308 -13.33 -8.33 18.63
CA THR A 308 -13.56 -6.89 18.56
C THR A 308 -14.83 -6.55 17.77
N LEU A 309 -15.08 -7.24 16.65
CA LEU A 309 -16.32 -7.11 15.89
C LEU A 309 -17.54 -7.49 16.74
N ASN A 310 -17.52 -8.65 17.40
CA ASN A 310 -18.62 -9.08 18.26
C ASN A 310 -18.86 -8.09 19.41
N GLN A 311 -17.79 -7.53 19.99
CA GLN A 311 -17.95 -6.50 21.03
C GLN A 311 -18.62 -5.24 20.48
N LEU A 312 -18.27 -4.80 19.25
CA LEU A 312 -18.94 -3.67 18.60
C LEU A 312 -20.43 -3.96 18.40
N LEU A 313 -20.78 -5.16 17.94
CA LEU A 313 -22.17 -5.58 17.78
C LEU A 313 -22.94 -5.57 19.11
N ILE A 314 -22.33 -6.05 20.19
CA ILE A 314 -22.93 -6.03 21.53
C ILE A 314 -23.15 -4.60 22.02
N GLU A 315 -22.20 -3.69 21.82
CA GLU A 315 -22.38 -2.29 22.22
C GLU A 315 -23.44 -1.56 21.38
N MET A 316 -23.58 -1.90 20.09
CA MET A 316 -24.63 -1.37 19.23
C MET A 316 -26.03 -1.91 19.58
N ASP A 317 -26.14 -3.19 19.91
CA ASP A 317 -27.42 -3.78 20.32
C ASP A 317 -27.80 -3.36 21.76
N GLY A 318 -26.80 -3.06 22.61
CA GLY A 318 -26.97 -2.68 24.01
C GLY A 318 -27.49 -1.26 24.28
N PHE A 319 -28.02 -0.56 23.26
CA PHE A 319 -28.57 0.79 23.38
C PHE A 319 -30.01 0.86 23.89
N GLU A 320 -30.59 -0.22 24.39
CA GLU A 320 -31.90 -0.20 25.06
C GLU A 320 -31.85 0.74 26.28
N GLY A 321 -32.24 2.01 26.09
CA GLY A 321 -32.29 3.07 27.11
C GLY A 321 -31.40 4.30 26.87
N ASN A 322 -30.44 4.28 25.94
CA ASN A 322 -29.53 5.41 25.64
C ASN A 322 -29.66 5.88 24.17
N GLU A 323 -30.85 6.34 23.81
CA GLU A 323 -31.27 6.64 22.43
C GLU A 323 -30.62 7.89 21.79
N ASN A 324 -29.69 8.58 22.46
CA ASN A 324 -29.14 9.86 22.02
C ASN A 324 -27.70 9.78 21.46
N ILE A 325 -27.19 8.56 21.24
CA ILE A 325 -25.85 8.31 20.69
C ILE A 325 -26.01 7.67 19.33
N ILE A 326 -25.31 8.21 18.34
CA ILE A 326 -25.37 7.71 16.95
C ILE A 326 -23.97 7.28 16.52
N VAL A 327 -23.88 6.09 15.92
CA VAL A 327 -22.63 5.55 15.38
C VAL A 327 -22.59 5.82 13.87
N ILE A 328 -21.65 6.62 13.40
CA ILE A 328 -21.38 6.82 11.98
C ILE A 328 -20.12 6.02 11.62
N ALA A 329 -20.19 5.17 10.61
CA ALA A 329 -19.03 4.43 10.11
C ALA A 329 -18.75 4.81 8.66
N ALA A 330 -17.49 4.84 8.24
CA ALA A 330 -17.09 5.04 6.85
C ALA A 330 -16.40 3.79 6.30
N THR A 331 -16.70 3.43 5.06
CA THR A 331 -16.02 2.36 4.32
C THR A 331 -15.83 2.73 2.87
N ASN A 332 -14.75 2.24 2.27
CA ASN A 332 -14.56 2.25 0.82
C ASN A 332 -15.14 1.00 0.14
N ARG A 333 -15.50 -0.01 0.94
CA ARG A 333 -15.88 -1.36 0.51
C ARG A 333 -16.99 -1.91 1.39
N SER A 334 -18.25 -1.67 1.01
CA SER A 334 -19.38 -2.25 1.75
C SER A 334 -19.58 -3.74 1.45
N ASP A 335 -19.14 -4.19 0.26
CA ASP A 335 -19.21 -5.56 -0.25
C ASP A 335 -18.57 -6.59 0.68
N VAL A 336 -17.44 -6.20 1.29
CA VAL A 336 -16.67 -7.10 2.16
C VAL A 336 -17.17 -7.15 3.58
N LEU A 337 -18.10 -6.27 3.98
CA LEU A 337 -18.57 -6.18 5.37
C LEU A 337 -19.44 -7.39 5.76
N ASP A 338 -19.34 -7.76 7.04
CA ASP A 338 -20.17 -8.78 7.68
C ASP A 338 -21.65 -8.33 7.63
N PRO A 339 -22.56 -9.11 7.03
CA PRO A 339 -23.98 -8.79 6.97
C PRO A 339 -24.60 -8.52 8.34
N ALA A 340 -24.00 -9.05 9.42
CA ALA A 340 -24.42 -8.76 10.79
C ALA A 340 -24.36 -7.27 11.11
N LEU A 341 -23.38 -6.52 10.59
CA LEU A 341 -23.28 -5.07 10.81
C LEU A 341 -24.41 -4.28 10.14
N LEU A 342 -24.96 -4.81 9.05
CA LEU A 342 -25.95 -4.15 8.19
C LEU A 342 -27.40 -4.51 8.57
N ARG A 343 -27.61 -5.21 9.70
CA ARG A 343 -28.95 -5.58 10.17
C ARG A 343 -29.65 -4.39 10.83
N PRO A 344 -30.99 -4.32 10.78
CA PRO A 344 -31.76 -3.31 11.51
C PRO A 344 -31.36 -3.24 12.98
N GLY A 345 -31.19 -2.03 13.52
CA GLY A 345 -30.69 -1.79 14.88
C GLY A 345 -29.16 -1.62 14.97
N ARG A 346 -28.43 -1.75 13.86
CA ARG A 346 -26.98 -1.50 13.78
C ARG A 346 -26.69 -0.41 12.75
N PHE A 347 -26.08 -0.72 11.60
CA PHE A 347 -26.00 0.21 10.47
C PHE A 347 -27.21 0.02 9.56
N ASP A 348 -28.34 0.58 9.99
CA ASP A 348 -29.61 0.48 9.31
C ASP A 348 -29.79 1.55 8.23
N ARG A 349 -29.10 2.69 8.34
CA ARG A 349 -29.02 3.68 7.26
C ARG A 349 -27.70 3.56 6.50
N LYS A 350 -27.78 3.56 5.17
CA LYS A 350 -26.63 3.60 4.27
C LYS A 350 -26.73 4.84 3.40
N VAL A 351 -25.69 5.65 3.40
CA VAL A 351 -25.58 6.85 2.58
C VAL A 351 -24.42 6.63 1.61
N LEU A 352 -24.70 6.65 0.32
CA LEU A 352 -23.69 6.54 -0.73
C LEU A 352 -23.11 7.92 -0.98
N VAL A 353 -21.83 8.12 -0.61
CA VAL A 353 -21.06 9.34 -0.85
C VAL A 353 -20.25 9.15 -2.12
N GLY A 354 -20.86 9.52 -3.24
CA GLY A 354 -20.35 9.29 -4.58
C GLY A 354 -19.24 10.25 -5.01
N GLN A 355 -18.83 10.11 -6.28
CA GLN A 355 -18.01 11.14 -6.93
C GLN A 355 -18.88 12.35 -7.25
N PRO A 356 -18.36 13.58 -7.08
CA PRO A 356 -19.12 14.80 -7.36
C PRO A 356 -19.37 15.00 -8.86
N ASP A 357 -20.53 15.56 -9.20
CA ASP A 357 -20.86 16.05 -10.54
C ASP A 357 -20.09 17.34 -10.89
N VAL A 358 -20.18 17.83 -12.13
CA VAL A 358 -19.49 19.07 -12.55
C VAL A 358 -19.76 20.24 -11.60
N LYS A 359 -21.01 20.42 -11.15
CA LYS A 359 -21.38 21.51 -10.22
C LYS A 359 -20.79 21.30 -8.84
N GLY A 360 -20.78 20.06 -8.36
CA GLY A 360 -20.17 19.65 -7.11
C GLY A 360 -18.66 19.87 -7.12
N ARG A 361 -17.97 19.53 -8.22
CA ARG A 361 -16.54 19.80 -8.41
C ARG A 361 -16.25 21.29 -8.38
N GLU A 362 -17.04 22.11 -9.08
CA GLU A 362 -16.93 23.58 -9.03
C GLU A 362 -17.11 24.12 -7.60
N ALA A 363 -18.10 23.60 -6.86
CA ALA A 363 -18.36 24.01 -5.48
C ALA A 363 -17.21 23.61 -4.53
N ILE A 364 -16.65 22.41 -4.69
CA ILE A 364 -15.49 21.93 -3.92
C ILE A 364 -14.27 22.81 -4.23
N LEU A 365 -13.96 23.03 -5.51
CA LEU A 365 -12.88 23.93 -5.94
C LEU A 365 -13.05 25.32 -5.31
N ARG A 366 -14.26 25.86 -5.29
CA ARG A 366 -14.54 27.17 -4.66
C ARG A 366 -14.27 27.17 -3.16
N VAL A 367 -14.54 26.08 -2.44
CA VAL A 367 -14.21 25.97 -1.00
C VAL A 367 -12.70 25.98 -0.78
N HIS A 368 -11.96 25.17 -1.54
CA HIS A 368 -10.49 25.08 -1.41
C HIS A 368 -9.75 26.31 -1.98
N ALA A 369 -10.39 27.08 -2.87
CA ALA A 369 -9.88 28.33 -3.41
C ALA A 369 -9.93 29.51 -2.42
N LYS A 370 -10.81 29.49 -1.40
CA LYS A 370 -11.03 30.65 -0.50
C LYS A 370 -9.76 31.20 0.15
N ASN A 371 -8.79 30.33 0.43
CA ASN A 371 -7.53 30.69 1.10
C ASN A 371 -6.34 30.80 0.13
N LYS A 372 -6.59 30.86 -1.19
CA LYS A 372 -5.55 30.90 -2.21
C LYS A 372 -5.71 32.15 -3.08
N PRO A 373 -4.62 32.90 -3.36
CA PRO A 373 -4.67 34.04 -4.26
C PRO A 373 -4.74 33.56 -5.71
N LEU A 374 -5.94 33.51 -6.28
CA LEU A 374 -6.18 33.20 -7.69
C LEU A 374 -6.24 34.49 -8.53
N ALA A 375 -5.70 34.45 -9.74
CA ALA A 375 -5.84 35.52 -10.72
C ALA A 375 -7.26 35.55 -11.31
N SER A 376 -7.64 36.69 -11.91
CA SER A 376 -8.99 36.91 -12.44
C SER A 376 -9.33 36.11 -13.69
N ASP A 377 -8.32 35.57 -14.37
CA ASP A 377 -8.41 34.72 -15.56
C ASP A 377 -8.71 33.25 -15.22
N VAL A 378 -8.64 32.86 -13.94
CA VAL A 378 -8.94 31.49 -13.50
C VAL A 378 -10.45 31.26 -13.45
N ASP A 379 -10.94 30.42 -14.37
CA ASP A 379 -12.31 29.93 -14.34
C ASP A 379 -12.38 28.51 -13.75
N LEU A 380 -12.80 28.41 -12.48
CA LEU A 380 -12.98 27.13 -11.77
C LEU A 380 -14.04 26.22 -12.41
N LYS A 381 -14.94 26.77 -13.23
CA LYS A 381 -15.92 25.98 -13.97
C LYS A 381 -15.26 25.18 -15.10
N VAL A 382 -14.25 25.76 -15.76
CA VAL A 382 -13.48 25.08 -16.81
C VAL A 382 -12.65 23.96 -16.20
N VAL A 383 -11.97 24.24 -15.08
CA VAL A 383 -11.24 23.24 -14.27
C VAL A 383 -12.16 22.07 -13.89
N ALA A 384 -13.36 22.36 -13.37
CA ALA A 384 -14.33 21.32 -13.01
C ALA A 384 -14.77 20.42 -14.18
N GLN A 385 -14.79 20.96 -15.41
CA GLN A 385 -15.09 20.20 -16.63
C GLN A 385 -13.89 19.36 -17.10
N GLN A 386 -12.66 19.85 -16.87
CA GLN A 386 -11.41 19.18 -17.23
C GLN A 386 -11.01 18.06 -16.27
N THR A 387 -11.62 18.01 -15.08
CA THR A 387 -11.34 16.99 -14.05
C THR A 387 -12.51 15.99 -13.85
N PRO A 388 -12.99 15.27 -14.89
CA PRO A 388 -14.06 14.29 -14.71
C PRO A 388 -13.59 13.13 -13.84
N GLY A 389 -14.46 12.67 -12.93
CA GLY A 389 -14.17 11.58 -12.00
C GLY A 389 -13.28 11.92 -10.81
N PHE A 390 -12.76 13.15 -10.72
CA PHE A 390 -11.96 13.59 -9.58
C PHE A 390 -12.82 13.69 -8.32
N VAL A 391 -12.30 13.18 -7.20
CA VAL A 391 -12.94 13.34 -5.89
C VAL A 391 -12.47 14.63 -5.20
N GLY A 392 -13.11 14.98 -4.08
CA GLY A 392 -12.78 16.23 -3.37
C GLY A 392 -11.31 16.32 -2.95
N ALA A 393 -10.70 15.20 -2.54
CA ALA A 393 -9.27 15.14 -2.24
C ALA A 393 -8.38 15.40 -3.47
N ASP A 394 -8.77 14.93 -4.66
CA ASP A 394 -8.01 15.16 -5.89
C ASP A 394 -8.09 16.64 -6.30
N LEU A 395 -9.27 17.25 -6.20
CA LEU A 395 -9.49 18.68 -6.49
C LEU A 395 -8.73 19.59 -5.52
N GLU A 396 -8.71 19.24 -4.23
CA GLU A 396 -7.87 19.92 -3.24
C GLU A 396 -6.39 19.81 -3.64
N ASN A 397 -5.96 18.63 -4.08
CA ASN A 397 -4.59 18.39 -4.50
C ASN A 397 -4.23 19.19 -5.76
N VAL A 398 -5.12 19.32 -6.75
CA VAL A 398 -4.91 20.17 -7.94
C VAL A 398 -4.63 21.61 -7.53
N LEU A 399 -5.48 22.21 -6.70
CA LEU A 399 -5.29 23.60 -6.25
C LEU A 399 -4.06 23.77 -5.36
N ASN A 400 -3.69 22.73 -4.60
CA ASN A 400 -2.48 22.76 -3.80
C ASN A 400 -1.22 22.68 -4.68
N GLU A 401 -1.20 21.78 -5.67
CA GLU A 401 -0.12 21.68 -6.65
C GLU A 401 0.01 22.96 -7.48
N ALA A 402 -1.10 23.61 -7.87
CA ALA A 402 -1.07 24.90 -8.56
C ALA A 402 -0.38 25.97 -7.72
N ALA A 403 -0.68 26.02 -6.42
CA ALA A 403 0.01 26.91 -5.49
C ALA A 403 1.52 26.60 -5.37
N LEU A 404 1.90 25.32 -5.37
CA LEU A 404 3.31 24.89 -5.34
C LEU A 404 4.03 25.19 -6.66
N VAL A 405 3.35 25.10 -7.81
CA VAL A 405 3.89 25.51 -9.12
C VAL A 405 4.13 27.01 -9.15
N ALA A 406 3.13 27.80 -8.77
CA ALA A 406 3.23 29.26 -8.67
C ALA A 406 4.37 29.69 -7.73
N ALA A 407 4.45 29.08 -6.54
CA ALA A 407 5.51 29.35 -5.58
C ALA A 407 6.91 29.00 -6.11
N ARG A 408 7.07 27.88 -6.85
CA ARG A 408 8.34 27.53 -7.50
C ARG A 408 8.75 28.51 -8.59
N ARG A 409 7.78 29.18 -9.21
CA ARG A 409 8.00 30.26 -10.19
C ARG A 409 8.13 31.63 -9.54
N SER A 410 8.23 31.71 -8.21
CA SER A 410 8.27 32.95 -7.42
C SER A 410 7.07 33.88 -7.67
N LYS A 411 5.92 33.33 -8.11
CA LYS A 411 4.69 34.11 -8.31
C LYS A 411 3.97 34.32 -6.99
N LYS A 412 3.32 35.49 -6.85
CA LYS A 412 2.47 35.82 -5.68
C LYS A 412 0.99 35.44 -5.86
N ILE A 413 0.57 35.24 -7.10
CA ILE A 413 -0.80 34.94 -7.51
C ILE A 413 -0.74 33.71 -8.43
N ILE A 414 -1.70 32.80 -8.29
CA ILE A 414 -1.84 31.58 -9.09
C ILE A 414 -2.66 31.94 -10.34
N ASP A 415 -2.11 31.71 -11.53
CA ASP A 415 -2.81 31.92 -12.80
C ASP A 415 -3.32 30.61 -13.43
N ALA A 416 -4.04 30.71 -14.55
CA ALA A 416 -4.59 29.56 -15.26
C ALA A 416 -3.49 28.56 -15.70
N SER A 417 -2.32 29.06 -16.10
CA SER A 417 -1.20 28.21 -16.54
C SER A 417 -0.60 27.36 -15.41
N ASP A 418 -0.64 27.87 -14.17
CA ASP A 418 -0.19 27.13 -12.99
C ASP A 418 -1.19 26.02 -12.61
N ILE A 419 -2.49 26.23 -12.87
CA ILE A 419 -3.54 25.22 -12.68
C ILE A 419 -3.44 24.14 -13.76
N ASP A 420 -3.28 24.51 -15.03
CA ASP A 420 -3.10 23.53 -16.13
C ASP A 420 -1.89 22.61 -15.88
N GLU A 421 -0.77 23.17 -15.40
CA GLU A 421 0.41 22.38 -15.03
C GLU A 421 0.16 21.47 -13.82
N ALA A 422 -0.68 21.92 -12.88
CA ALA A 422 -1.06 21.12 -11.70
C ALA A 422 -1.99 19.97 -12.06
N GLU A 423 -2.97 20.19 -12.94
CA GLU A 423 -3.84 19.15 -13.48
C GLU A 423 -3.02 18.05 -14.16
N ASP A 424 -2.13 18.45 -15.10
CA ASP A 424 -1.23 17.53 -15.77
C ASP A 424 -0.39 16.72 -14.78
N ARG A 425 0.05 17.36 -13.69
CA ARG A 425 0.86 16.73 -12.66
C ARG A 425 0.08 15.74 -11.81
N VAL A 426 -1.19 16.02 -11.51
CA VAL A 426 -2.06 15.10 -10.78
C VAL A 426 -2.44 13.90 -11.65
N ILE A 427 -2.67 14.11 -12.95
CA ILE A 427 -3.06 13.04 -13.90
C ILE A 427 -1.86 12.17 -14.28
N ALA A 428 -0.78 12.76 -14.77
CA ALA A 428 0.33 12.04 -15.42
C ALA A 428 1.63 12.06 -14.60
N GLY A 429 1.66 12.78 -13.48
CA GLY A 429 2.85 12.96 -12.65
C GLY A 429 3.74 14.12 -13.10
N PRO A 430 4.86 14.38 -12.41
CA PRO A 430 5.76 15.47 -12.73
C PRO A 430 6.44 15.27 -14.09
N SER A 431 6.66 16.38 -14.81
CA SER A 431 7.44 16.40 -16.05
C SER A 431 8.89 15.99 -15.82
N LYS A 432 9.46 15.15 -16.68
CA LYS A 432 10.86 14.72 -16.63
C LYS A 432 11.71 15.45 -17.68
N LYS A 433 12.22 16.64 -17.32
CA LYS A 433 13.01 17.47 -18.25
C LYS A 433 14.40 16.92 -18.55
N ASP A 434 15.03 16.29 -17.56
CA ASP A 434 16.38 15.73 -17.72
C ASP A 434 16.42 14.46 -18.58
N LYS A 435 15.26 13.91 -18.97
CA LYS A 435 15.21 12.75 -19.86
C LYS A 435 15.48 13.24 -21.27
N THR A 436 16.73 13.14 -21.71
CA THR A 436 17.10 13.35 -23.12
C THR A 436 16.44 12.28 -23.98
N VAL A 437 15.36 12.65 -24.69
CA VAL A 437 14.66 11.80 -25.65
C VAL A 437 15.34 11.98 -27.01
N SER A 438 15.68 10.89 -27.69
CA SER A 438 16.26 10.97 -29.04
C SER A 438 15.26 11.60 -30.01
N GLU A 439 15.72 12.31 -31.06
CA GLU A 439 14.81 12.91 -32.05
C GLU A 439 13.89 11.87 -32.70
N HIS A 440 14.41 10.67 -32.97
CA HIS A 440 13.63 9.57 -33.50
C HIS A 440 12.55 9.07 -32.53
N GLU A 441 12.87 8.94 -31.24
CA GLU A 441 11.88 8.56 -30.21
C GLU A 441 10.82 9.67 -30.04
N ARG A 442 11.23 10.94 -30.05
CA ARG A 442 10.33 12.09 -30.00
C ARG A 442 9.39 12.12 -31.20
N GLN A 443 9.90 11.81 -32.40
CA GLN A 443 9.08 11.67 -33.61
C GLN A 443 8.09 10.51 -33.49
N MET A 444 8.52 9.34 -33.03
CA MET A 444 7.60 8.22 -32.83
C MET A 444 6.48 8.56 -31.85
N ILE A 445 6.80 9.20 -30.71
CA ILE A 445 5.81 9.66 -29.73
C ILE A 445 4.84 10.66 -30.38
N ALA A 446 5.33 11.65 -31.13
CA ALA A 446 4.44 12.63 -31.77
C ALA A 446 3.43 12.01 -32.74
N TYR A 447 3.85 11.06 -33.56
CA TYR A 447 2.95 10.36 -34.48
C TYR A 447 2.02 9.38 -33.75
N HIS A 448 2.48 8.79 -32.65
CA HIS A 448 1.67 7.96 -31.76
C HIS A 448 0.52 8.77 -31.14
N GLU A 449 0.84 9.89 -30.50
CA GLU A 449 -0.16 10.78 -29.89
C GLU A 449 -1.08 11.44 -30.93
N ALA A 450 -0.55 11.78 -32.10
CA ALA A 450 -1.36 12.24 -33.23
C ALA A 450 -2.34 11.15 -33.70
N GLY A 451 -1.97 9.87 -33.59
CA GLY A 451 -2.82 8.71 -33.90
C GLY A 451 -4.03 8.61 -32.99
N HIS A 452 -3.83 8.74 -31.68
CA HIS A 452 -4.93 8.84 -30.72
C HIS A 452 -5.81 10.06 -31.02
N THR A 453 -5.18 11.21 -31.28
CA THR A 453 -5.86 12.49 -31.53
C THR A 453 -6.77 12.42 -32.75
N ILE A 454 -6.28 11.97 -33.90
CA ILE A 454 -7.08 11.94 -35.13
C ILE A 454 -8.26 10.97 -35.03
N VAL A 455 -8.05 9.81 -34.40
CA VAL A 455 -9.13 8.84 -34.20
C VAL A 455 -10.19 9.42 -33.25
N GLY A 456 -9.79 10.08 -32.16
CA GLY A 456 -10.71 10.73 -31.23
C GLY A 456 -11.45 11.94 -31.81
N LEU A 457 -10.86 12.67 -32.76
CA LEU A 457 -11.54 13.76 -33.46
C LEU A 457 -12.63 13.24 -34.41
N VAL A 458 -12.33 12.16 -35.13
CA VAL A 458 -13.27 11.54 -36.08
C VAL A 458 -14.38 10.79 -35.34
N LEU A 459 -14.03 10.07 -34.26
CA LEU A 459 -14.96 9.35 -33.40
C LEU A 459 -15.28 10.20 -32.17
N SER A 460 -16.13 11.21 -32.38
CA SER A 460 -16.44 12.22 -31.37
C SER A 460 -17.82 12.07 -30.72
N ASN A 461 -18.47 10.90 -30.77
CA ASN A 461 -19.83 10.78 -30.24
C ASN A 461 -19.89 11.02 -28.73
N ALA A 462 -19.11 10.26 -27.95
CA ALA A 462 -19.12 10.34 -26.49
C ALA A 462 -18.06 11.27 -25.89
N ARG A 463 -16.91 11.44 -26.56
CA ARG A 463 -15.74 12.18 -26.04
C ARG A 463 -15.20 13.19 -27.04
N VAL A 464 -14.56 14.23 -26.52
CA VAL A 464 -13.91 15.29 -27.30
C VAL A 464 -12.45 15.38 -26.86
N VAL A 465 -11.54 15.42 -27.82
CA VAL A 465 -10.11 15.62 -27.55
C VAL A 465 -9.91 17.03 -27.01
N HIS A 466 -9.36 17.11 -25.80
CA HIS A 466 -9.16 18.37 -25.10
C HIS A 466 -7.71 18.85 -25.18
N LYS A 467 -6.75 17.93 -25.04
CA LYS A 467 -5.32 18.27 -25.01
C LYS A 467 -4.50 17.08 -25.48
N VAL A 468 -3.41 17.35 -26.18
CA VAL A 468 -2.41 16.33 -26.53
C VAL A 468 -1.01 16.89 -26.31
N THR A 469 -0.11 16.09 -25.73
CA THR A 469 1.27 16.50 -25.44
C THR A 469 2.26 15.36 -25.65
N ILE A 470 3.46 15.72 -26.10
CA ILE A 470 4.61 14.80 -26.23
C ILE A 470 5.65 15.02 -25.13
N VAL A 471 5.32 15.82 -24.10
CA VAL A 471 6.21 16.07 -22.97
C VAL A 471 6.16 14.87 -22.02
N PRO A 472 7.31 14.23 -21.74
CA PRO A 472 7.33 13.03 -20.91
C PRO A 472 6.96 13.35 -19.46
N ARG A 473 5.95 12.66 -18.93
CA ARG A 473 5.48 12.78 -17.54
C ARG A 473 5.42 11.42 -16.88
N GLY A 474 5.98 11.32 -15.67
CA GLY A 474 5.97 10.06 -14.91
C GLY A 474 6.57 8.87 -15.70
N ARG A 475 5.72 7.94 -16.13
CA ARG A 475 6.08 6.78 -16.98
C ARG A 475 5.68 6.95 -18.46
N ALA A 476 4.87 7.94 -18.78
CA ALA A 476 4.36 8.20 -20.13
C ALA A 476 5.38 9.01 -20.96
N GLY A 477 5.51 8.68 -22.25
CA GLY A 477 6.32 9.42 -23.21
C GLY A 477 5.59 10.65 -23.78
N GLY A 478 4.29 10.53 -23.95
CA GLY A 478 3.31 11.57 -24.27
C GLY A 478 1.94 11.09 -23.78
N TYR A 479 0.90 11.91 -23.92
CA TYR A 479 -0.47 11.49 -23.65
C TYR A 479 -1.48 12.43 -24.32
N MET A 480 -2.69 11.90 -24.52
CA MET A 480 -3.86 12.63 -24.99
C MET A 480 -4.98 12.55 -23.95
N ILE A 481 -5.56 13.71 -23.61
CA ILE A 481 -6.73 13.81 -22.73
C ILE A 481 -7.97 14.03 -23.61
N ALA A 482 -8.91 13.09 -23.51
CA ALA A 482 -10.25 13.22 -24.08
C ALA A 482 -11.29 13.32 -22.96
N LEU A 483 -12.07 14.39 -22.98
CA LEU A 483 -13.12 14.65 -22.00
C LEU A 483 -14.48 14.15 -22.52
N PRO A 484 -15.34 13.59 -21.66
CA PRO A 484 -16.70 13.27 -22.06
C PRO A 484 -17.49 14.56 -22.36
N LYS A 485 -18.40 14.52 -23.35
CA LYS A 485 -19.24 15.69 -23.68
C LYS A 485 -20.20 16.05 -22.55
N GLU A 486 -20.68 15.02 -21.87
CA GLU A 486 -21.60 15.09 -20.74
C GLU A 486 -21.16 14.03 -19.73
N ASP A 487 -21.36 14.28 -18.43
CA ASP A 487 -21.17 13.27 -17.38
C ASP A 487 -22.27 12.20 -17.54
N GLN A 488 -22.07 11.27 -18.48
CA GLN A 488 -23.00 10.19 -18.80
C GLN A 488 -22.65 8.93 -18.01
N ASN A 489 -23.62 8.39 -17.29
CA ASN A 489 -23.48 7.14 -16.54
C ASN A 489 -23.68 5.88 -17.41
N LEU A 490 -24.20 6.04 -18.63
CA LEU A 490 -24.53 4.94 -19.53
C LEU A 490 -23.75 5.07 -20.83
N LEU A 491 -22.96 4.04 -21.17
CA LEU A 491 -22.21 3.97 -22.41
C LEU A 491 -22.84 2.92 -23.34
N SER A 492 -23.08 3.28 -24.59
CA SER A 492 -23.57 2.35 -25.60
C SER A 492 -22.46 1.44 -26.13
N LYS A 493 -22.83 0.33 -26.77
CA LYS A 493 -21.86 -0.57 -27.45
C LYS A 493 -21.05 0.18 -28.50
N SER A 494 -21.65 1.15 -29.20
CA SER A 494 -20.93 2.01 -30.15
C SER A 494 -19.91 2.91 -29.46
N ASP A 495 -20.25 3.53 -28.33
CA ASP A 495 -19.32 4.42 -27.61
C ASP A 495 -18.10 3.65 -27.10
N LEU A 496 -18.30 2.41 -26.64
CA LEU A 496 -17.21 1.55 -26.19
C LEU A 496 -16.33 1.08 -27.36
N LYS A 497 -16.94 0.74 -28.51
CA LYS A 497 -16.18 0.43 -29.74
C LYS A 497 -15.35 1.62 -30.23
N GLU A 498 -15.87 2.84 -30.13
CA GLU A 498 -15.13 4.06 -30.44
C GLU A 498 -13.96 4.28 -29.48
N GLN A 499 -14.16 4.05 -28.18
CA GLN A 499 -13.07 4.11 -27.20
C GLN A 499 -11.98 3.06 -27.48
N LEU A 500 -12.36 1.83 -27.85
CA LEU A 500 -11.40 0.80 -28.28
C LEU A 500 -10.60 1.26 -29.51
N ALA A 501 -11.28 1.84 -30.52
CA ALA A 501 -10.59 2.36 -31.70
C ALA A 501 -9.63 3.51 -31.35
N GLY A 502 -10.04 4.41 -30.46
CA GLY A 502 -9.19 5.48 -29.93
C GLY A 502 -7.93 4.95 -29.26
N LEU A 503 -8.05 3.93 -28.40
CA LEU A 503 -6.91 3.27 -27.74
C LEU A 503 -5.98 2.54 -28.74
N MET A 504 -6.51 2.00 -29.83
CA MET A 504 -5.68 1.38 -30.88
C MET A 504 -4.98 2.40 -31.78
N GLY A 505 -5.38 3.68 -31.74
CA GLY A 505 -4.91 4.73 -32.65
C GLY A 505 -3.39 4.94 -32.62
N GLY A 506 -2.77 4.98 -31.44
CA GLY A 506 -1.33 5.18 -31.29
C GLY A 506 -0.51 4.05 -31.91
N ARG A 507 -0.83 2.79 -31.57
CA ARG A 507 -0.19 1.60 -32.18
C ARG A 507 -0.31 1.60 -33.71
N VAL A 508 -1.50 1.85 -34.22
CA VAL A 508 -1.76 1.80 -35.66
C VAL A 508 -1.01 2.90 -36.39
N ALA A 509 -0.89 4.10 -35.79
CA ALA A 509 -0.08 5.17 -36.36
C ALA A 509 1.41 4.79 -36.48
N GLU A 510 1.97 4.12 -35.46
CA GLU A 510 3.35 3.62 -35.52
C GLU A 510 3.56 2.63 -36.67
N GLU A 511 2.63 1.67 -36.81
CA GLU A 511 2.69 0.64 -37.85
C GLU A 511 2.58 1.25 -39.25
N ILE A 512 1.66 2.20 -39.45
CA ILE A 512 1.43 2.82 -40.76
C ILE A 512 2.59 3.72 -41.20
N ILE A 513 3.17 4.47 -40.27
CA ILE A 513 4.17 5.52 -40.59
C ILE A 513 5.60 4.98 -40.53
N PHE A 514 5.94 4.23 -39.48
CA PHE A 514 7.32 3.75 -39.25
C PHE A 514 7.51 2.27 -39.57
N ASN A 515 6.43 1.53 -39.85
CA ASN A 515 6.48 0.07 -40.01
C ASN A 515 7.19 -0.62 -38.84
N ALA A 516 6.94 -0.12 -37.63
CA ALA A 516 7.59 -0.55 -36.40
C ALA A 516 6.57 -0.72 -35.27
N GLN A 517 6.86 -1.64 -34.35
CA GLN A 517 6.07 -1.86 -33.14
C GLN A 517 6.92 -1.53 -31.92
N THR A 518 6.57 -0.46 -31.20
CA THR A 518 7.27 -0.03 -29.98
C THR A 518 6.67 -0.66 -28.72
N THR A 519 7.30 -0.49 -27.56
CA THR A 519 6.73 -0.84 -26.25
C THR A 519 5.82 0.26 -25.68
N GLY A 520 5.70 1.41 -26.36
CA GLY A 520 4.95 2.59 -25.91
C GLY A 520 3.45 2.31 -25.75
N ALA A 521 2.85 1.56 -26.68
CA ALA A 521 1.42 1.25 -26.66
C ALA A 521 0.98 0.18 -25.62
N SER A 522 1.84 -0.16 -24.65
CA SER A 522 1.53 -1.23 -23.68
C SER A 522 0.33 -0.90 -22.79
N ASN A 523 0.27 0.35 -22.32
CA ASN A 523 -0.85 0.83 -21.50
C ASN A 523 -2.16 0.91 -22.29
N ASP A 524 -2.11 1.26 -23.58
CA ASP A 524 -3.31 1.32 -24.43
C ASP A 524 -3.89 -0.07 -24.67
N PHE A 525 -3.02 -1.07 -24.87
CA PHE A 525 -3.43 -2.46 -24.97
C PHE A 525 -4.01 -3.00 -23.66
N GLU A 526 -3.43 -2.66 -22.52
CA GLU A 526 -3.95 -3.06 -21.22
C GLU A 526 -5.38 -2.51 -21.04
N GLN A 527 -5.57 -1.20 -21.24
CA GLN A 527 -6.87 -0.57 -21.13
C GLN A 527 -7.89 -1.12 -22.15
N ALA A 528 -7.48 -1.26 -23.42
CA ALA A 528 -8.37 -1.77 -24.45
C ALA A 528 -8.76 -3.23 -24.20
N THR A 529 -7.83 -4.06 -23.73
CA THR A 529 -8.11 -5.46 -23.40
C THR A 529 -9.06 -5.56 -22.21
N GLN A 530 -8.85 -4.76 -21.16
CA GLN A 530 -9.76 -4.71 -20.02
C GLN A 530 -11.16 -4.26 -20.44
N LEU A 531 -11.26 -3.22 -21.27
CA LEU A 531 -12.53 -2.69 -21.76
C LEU A 531 -13.26 -3.70 -22.66
N ALA A 532 -12.57 -4.31 -23.62
CA ALA A 532 -13.12 -5.33 -24.50
C ALA A 532 -13.57 -6.56 -23.71
N ARG A 533 -12.82 -6.95 -22.68
CA ARG A 533 -13.20 -8.04 -21.78
C ARG A 533 -14.45 -7.69 -20.99
N ALA A 534 -14.54 -6.49 -20.41
CA ALA A 534 -15.73 -6.03 -19.68
C ALA A 534 -16.98 -5.97 -20.60
N MET A 535 -16.83 -5.52 -21.85
CA MET A 535 -17.91 -5.58 -22.85
C MET A 535 -18.46 -6.99 -23.03
N VAL A 536 -17.59 -8.00 -23.04
CA VAL A 536 -17.96 -9.39 -23.27
C VAL A 536 -18.47 -10.08 -22.00
N THR A 537 -17.78 -9.90 -20.87
CA THR A 537 -18.01 -10.69 -19.66
C THR A 537 -18.89 -9.99 -18.61
N GLU A 538 -18.93 -8.66 -18.58
CA GLU A 538 -19.68 -7.89 -17.58
C GLU A 538 -20.95 -7.25 -18.17
N TYR A 539 -20.84 -6.64 -19.35
CA TYR A 539 -21.94 -5.89 -19.96
C TYR A 539 -22.82 -6.72 -20.90
N GLY A 540 -22.44 -7.96 -21.21
CA GLY A 540 -23.22 -8.85 -22.08
C GLY A 540 -23.37 -8.32 -23.51
N MET A 541 -22.35 -7.61 -24.04
CA MET A 541 -22.39 -6.98 -25.37
C MET A 541 -21.88 -7.88 -26.51
N SER A 542 -21.64 -9.17 -26.24
CA SER A 542 -21.27 -10.17 -27.25
C SER A 542 -22.50 -10.89 -27.80
N GLU A 543 -22.57 -11.05 -29.12
CA GLU A 543 -23.67 -11.80 -29.77
C GLU A 543 -23.52 -13.31 -29.58
N LYS A 544 -22.28 -13.82 -29.52
CA LYS A 544 -22.00 -15.26 -29.35
C LYS A 544 -22.29 -15.75 -27.93
N LEU A 545 -21.95 -14.94 -26.94
CA LEU A 545 -22.12 -15.26 -25.52
C LEU A 545 -23.48 -14.79 -24.97
N GLY A 546 -24.11 -13.81 -25.64
CA GLY A 546 -25.41 -13.27 -25.27
C GLY A 546 -25.35 -12.34 -24.04
N PRO A 547 -26.53 -11.89 -23.56
CA PRO A 547 -26.65 -10.94 -22.46
C PRO A 547 -26.51 -11.63 -21.09
N VAL A 548 -25.36 -12.28 -20.85
CA VAL A 548 -25.05 -12.99 -19.60
C VAL A 548 -23.81 -12.38 -18.96
N GLN A 549 -23.86 -12.18 -17.64
CA GLN A 549 -22.70 -11.75 -16.86
C GLN A 549 -21.87 -12.97 -16.45
N TYR A 550 -20.68 -13.10 -17.03
CA TYR A 550 -19.70 -14.16 -16.73
C TYR A 550 -18.69 -13.73 -15.66
N GLU A 551 -18.32 -12.46 -15.65
CA GLU A 551 -17.41 -11.86 -14.68
C GLU A 551 -18.06 -10.63 -14.04
N GLY A 552 -17.63 -10.27 -12.83
CA GLY A 552 -18.15 -9.11 -12.15
C GLY A 552 -17.80 -9.05 -10.67
N ASN A 553 -17.99 -7.87 -10.09
CA ASN A 553 -17.55 -7.53 -8.75
C ASN A 553 -18.32 -8.26 -7.62
N HIS A 554 -19.31 -9.10 -7.97
CA HIS A 554 -20.14 -9.83 -7.00
C HIS A 554 -19.59 -11.23 -6.62
N SER A 555 -18.52 -11.70 -7.26
CA SER A 555 -18.02 -13.07 -7.11
C SER A 555 -16.78 -13.21 -6.21
N MET A 556 -16.34 -12.15 -5.53
CA MET A 556 -15.24 -12.24 -4.56
C MET A 556 -15.71 -12.88 -3.25
N MET A 557 -15.74 -14.21 -3.23
CA MET A 557 -15.88 -14.96 -1.99
C MET A 557 -14.62 -14.76 -1.12
N PRO A 558 -14.75 -14.37 0.16
CA PRO A 558 -13.60 -14.14 1.03
C PRO A 558 -12.74 -15.41 1.19
N GLY A 559 -11.49 -15.36 0.72
CA GLY A 559 -10.51 -16.45 0.86
C GLY A 559 -10.01 -17.09 -0.44
N GLN A 560 -10.58 -16.73 -1.60
CA GLN A 560 -10.05 -17.14 -2.90
C GLN A 560 -8.93 -16.20 -3.36
N PHE A 561 -7.70 -16.72 -3.48
CA PHE A 561 -6.54 -15.99 -4.01
C PHE A 561 -6.63 -15.74 -5.53
N ALA A 562 -7.53 -16.44 -6.21
CA ALA A 562 -7.94 -16.19 -7.58
C ALA A 562 -9.44 -16.43 -7.68
N PRO A 563 -10.22 -15.56 -8.36
CA PRO A 563 -11.60 -15.88 -8.68
C PRO A 563 -11.58 -17.19 -9.47
N GLU A 564 -12.22 -18.24 -8.95
CA GLU A 564 -12.48 -19.40 -9.80
C GLU A 564 -13.37 -18.91 -10.94
N LYS A 565 -12.89 -19.09 -12.18
CA LYS A 565 -13.70 -18.79 -13.36
C LYS A 565 -14.98 -19.61 -13.22
N THR A 566 -16.12 -18.94 -13.06
CA THR A 566 -17.44 -19.54 -12.83
C THR A 566 -18.00 -20.26 -14.07
N TYR A 567 -17.21 -20.34 -15.14
CA TYR A 567 -17.61 -20.83 -16.45
C TYR A 567 -16.58 -21.81 -17.02
N SER A 568 -17.04 -22.63 -17.97
CA SER A 568 -16.24 -23.71 -18.57
C SER A 568 -15.01 -23.19 -19.33
N ALA A 569 -14.00 -24.06 -19.53
CA ALA A 569 -12.85 -23.73 -20.38
C ALA A 569 -13.25 -23.39 -21.83
N GLN A 570 -14.33 -23.99 -22.34
CA GLN A 570 -14.88 -23.66 -23.66
C GLN A 570 -15.43 -22.23 -23.69
N THR A 571 -16.16 -21.82 -22.66
CA THR A 571 -16.64 -20.44 -22.52
C THR A 571 -15.47 -19.46 -22.39
N ALA A 572 -14.41 -19.83 -21.66
CA ALA A 572 -13.20 -19.01 -21.57
C ALA A 572 -12.53 -18.79 -22.93
N LEU A 573 -12.44 -19.84 -23.75
CA LEU A 573 -11.91 -19.75 -25.11
C LEU A 573 -12.76 -18.79 -25.97
N LEU A 574 -14.10 -18.91 -25.90
CA LEU A 574 -15.01 -18.03 -26.63
C LEU A 574 -14.87 -16.56 -26.21
N VAL A 575 -14.70 -16.30 -24.91
CA VAL A 575 -14.42 -14.95 -24.39
C VAL A 575 -13.13 -14.41 -24.99
N ASP A 576 -12.04 -15.18 -24.98
CA ASP A 576 -10.75 -14.75 -25.49
C ASP A 576 -10.78 -14.52 -27.02
N GLU A 577 -11.55 -15.32 -27.76
CA GLU A 577 -11.78 -15.12 -29.19
C GLU A 577 -12.57 -13.84 -29.49
N GLU A 578 -13.64 -13.58 -28.74
CA GLU A 578 -14.47 -12.39 -28.90
C GLU A 578 -13.70 -11.11 -28.57
N VAL A 579 -12.91 -11.12 -27.48
CA VAL A 579 -12.03 -10.00 -27.12
C VAL A 579 -11.04 -9.72 -28.25
N ARG A 580 -10.41 -10.76 -28.81
CA ARG A 580 -9.49 -10.60 -29.94
C ARG A 580 -10.20 -10.03 -31.17
N GLU A 581 -11.41 -10.46 -31.46
CA GLU A 581 -12.20 -9.96 -32.59
C GLU A 581 -12.55 -8.47 -32.42
N LEU A 582 -13.01 -8.06 -31.24
CA LEU A 582 -13.29 -6.66 -30.92
C LEU A 582 -12.06 -5.76 -31.06
N LEU A 583 -10.90 -6.21 -30.54
CA LEU A 583 -9.65 -5.45 -30.65
C LEU A 583 -9.16 -5.36 -32.10
N ASN A 584 -9.31 -6.41 -32.88
CA ASN A 584 -8.97 -6.40 -34.31
C ASN A 584 -9.91 -5.48 -35.11
N GLU A 585 -11.20 -5.49 -34.81
CA GLU A 585 -12.19 -4.58 -35.41
C GLU A 585 -11.82 -3.12 -35.10
N ALA A 586 -11.52 -2.81 -33.84
CA ALA A 586 -11.08 -1.49 -33.39
C ALA A 586 -9.79 -1.04 -34.09
N ARG A 587 -8.79 -1.93 -34.18
CA ARG A 587 -7.53 -1.68 -34.89
C ARG A 587 -7.77 -1.39 -36.38
N ASN A 588 -8.61 -2.18 -37.05
CA ASN A 588 -8.94 -1.97 -38.46
C ASN A 588 -9.69 -0.65 -38.67
N LYS A 589 -10.59 -0.29 -37.76
CA LYS A 589 -11.30 0.99 -37.79
C LYS A 589 -10.35 2.17 -37.62
N ALA A 590 -9.44 2.11 -36.66
CA ALA A 590 -8.39 3.10 -36.47
C ALA A 590 -7.49 3.21 -37.73
N ALA A 591 -7.13 2.09 -38.35
CA ALA A 591 -6.32 2.07 -39.57
C ALA A 591 -7.03 2.72 -40.76
N GLY A 592 -8.34 2.50 -40.92
CA GLY A 592 -9.14 3.19 -41.92
C GLY A 592 -9.10 4.71 -41.70
N ILE A 593 -9.40 5.15 -40.47
CA ILE A 593 -9.43 6.58 -40.11
C ILE A 593 -8.08 7.25 -40.35
N ILE A 594 -6.97 6.64 -39.91
CA ILE A 594 -5.63 7.21 -40.07
C ILE A 594 -5.23 7.25 -41.54
N ASN A 595 -5.57 6.23 -42.35
CA ASN A 595 -5.28 6.25 -43.78
C ASN A 595 -6.11 7.29 -44.54
N ASP A 596 -7.39 7.44 -44.21
CA ASP A 596 -8.28 8.44 -44.81
C ASP A 596 -7.87 9.88 -44.47
N ASN A 597 -7.17 10.07 -43.33
CA ASN A 597 -6.77 11.38 -42.80
C ASN A 597 -5.24 11.54 -42.67
N ARG A 598 -4.44 10.90 -43.55
CA ARG A 598 -2.96 10.91 -43.46
C ARG A 598 -2.34 12.30 -43.39
N GLU A 599 -2.81 13.23 -44.22
CA GLU A 599 -2.26 14.59 -44.27
C GLU A 599 -2.52 15.33 -42.96
N THR A 600 -3.75 15.24 -42.42
CA THR A 600 -4.11 15.85 -41.13
C THR A 600 -3.35 15.20 -39.97
N HIS A 601 -3.20 13.87 -39.97
CA HIS A 601 -2.39 13.15 -38.98
C HIS A 601 -0.94 13.63 -38.97
N LYS A 602 -0.33 13.77 -40.16
CA LYS A 602 1.02 14.32 -40.31
C LYS A 602 1.12 15.76 -39.82
N LEU A 603 0.16 16.63 -40.16
CA LEU A 603 0.13 18.01 -39.70
C LEU A 603 0.05 18.13 -38.17
N ILE A 604 -0.78 17.29 -37.53
CA ILE A 604 -0.87 17.24 -36.06
C ILE A 604 0.47 16.79 -35.46
N ALA A 605 1.11 15.76 -36.02
CA ALA A 605 2.41 15.28 -35.54
C ALA A 605 3.51 16.33 -35.69
N GLU A 606 3.58 17.04 -36.82
CA GLU A 606 4.52 18.13 -37.05
C GLU A 606 4.28 19.32 -36.12
N ALA A 607 3.01 19.66 -35.86
CA ALA A 607 2.64 20.67 -34.89
C ALA A 607 3.06 20.25 -33.47
N LEU A 608 2.88 18.99 -33.09
CA LEU A 608 3.35 18.45 -31.80
C LEU A 608 4.86 18.52 -31.67
N LEU A 609 5.61 18.22 -32.74
CA LEU A 609 7.07 18.35 -32.71
C LEU A 609 7.53 19.80 -32.50
N LYS A 610 6.79 20.77 -33.04
CA LYS A 610 7.10 22.20 -32.94
C LYS A 610 6.67 22.84 -31.62
N TYR A 611 5.46 22.53 -31.12
CA TYR A 611 4.85 23.20 -29.96
C TYR A 611 4.81 22.34 -28.70
N GLU A 612 5.13 21.05 -28.79
CA GLU A 612 5.14 20.04 -27.71
C GLU A 612 3.78 19.70 -27.11
N THR A 613 2.86 20.66 -27.06
CA THR A 613 1.50 20.53 -26.55
C THR A 613 0.54 21.28 -27.45
N LEU A 614 -0.63 20.68 -27.71
CA LEU A 614 -1.72 21.30 -28.46
C LEU A 614 -3.02 21.22 -27.65
N ASP A 615 -3.75 22.33 -27.62
CA ASP A 615 -5.05 22.44 -26.95
C ASP A 615 -6.22 22.19 -27.92
N ALA A 616 -7.41 21.93 -27.39
CA ALA A 616 -8.63 21.62 -28.14
C ALA A 616 -8.88 22.57 -29.32
N ALA A 617 -8.71 23.88 -29.09
CA ALA A 617 -8.92 24.89 -30.12
C ALA A 617 -7.91 24.79 -31.27
N GLN A 618 -6.64 24.50 -30.95
CA GLN A 618 -5.58 24.34 -31.95
C GLN A 618 -5.76 23.05 -32.74
N ILE A 619 -6.07 21.95 -32.04
CA ILE A 619 -6.35 20.65 -32.65
C ILE A 619 -7.53 20.76 -33.62
N LYS A 620 -8.62 21.41 -33.18
CA LYS A 620 -9.81 21.64 -34.02
C LYS A 620 -9.50 22.53 -35.22
N SER A 621 -8.72 23.60 -35.04
CA SER A 621 -8.28 24.46 -36.14
C SER A 621 -7.47 23.69 -37.19
N ILE A 622 -6.52 22.85 -36.76
CA ILE A 622 -5.72 22.02 -37.67
C ILE A 622 -6.62 21.05 -38.43
N TYR A 623 -7.60 20.44 -37.76
CA TYR A 623 -8.53 19.50 -38.36
C TYR A 623 -9.47 20.15 -39.38
N GLU A 624 -10.04 21.33 -39.08
CA GLU A 624 -11.04 21.99 -39.92
C GLU A 624 -10.42 22.87 -41.04
N THR A 625 -9.30 23.53 -40.76
CA THR A 625 -8.72 24.54 -41.67
C THR A 625 -7.39 24.13 -42.29
N GLY A 626 -6.77 23.05 -41.80
CA GLY A 626 -5.44 22.62 -42.23
C GLY A 626 -4.32 23.60 -41.86
N LYS A 627 -4.59 24.60 -41.00
CA LYS A 627 -3.62 25.62 -40.58
C LYS A 627 -3.46 25.63 -39.07
N ILE A 628 -2.21 25.76 -38.65
CA ILE A 628 -1.84 25.98 -37.26
C ILE A 628 -2.14 27.45 -36.94
N PRO A 629 -2.98 27.77 -35.94
CA PRO A 629 -3.17 29.16 -35.53
C PRO A 629 -1.86 29.71 -34.94
N GLU A 630 -1.41 30.88 -35.41
CA GLU A 630 -0.31 31.61 -34.78
C GLU A 630 -0.74 32.07 -33.39
N LYS A 631 0.07 31.80 -32.36
CA LYS A 631 -0.18 32.20 -30.97
C LYS A 631 -0.42 33.71 -30.87
N SER A 632 -1.41 34.13 -30.06
CA SER A 632 -1.39 35.42 -29.39
C SER A 632 -0.20 35.45 -28.42
N GLU A 633 0.51 36.59 -28.35
CA GLU A 633 1.83 36.73 -27.72
C GLU A 633 1.88 36.51 -26.19
N ASP A 634 0.75 36.27 -25.51
CA ASP A 634 0.66 36.18 -24.05
C ASP A 634 1.02 34.80 -23.44
N SER A 635 1.43 33.83 -24.25
CA SER A 635 1.81 32.47 -23.78
C SER A 635 3.28 32.13 -24.03
N LYS A 636 4.16 33.14 -24.00
CA LYS A 636 5.60 32.91 -23.89
C LYS A 636 5.90 32.51 -22.43
N ASP A 637 6.33 31.26 -22.29
CA ASP A 637 6.97 30.65 -21.12
C ASP A 637 6.09 30.27 -19.92
N ALA A 638 5.15 29.35 -20.14
CA ALA A 638 4.74 28.40 -19.11
C ALA A 638 5.73 27.22 -18.98
N HIS A 639 7.05 27.45 -19.11
CA HIS A 639 8.04 26.41 -18.87
C HIS A 639 8.34 26.34 -17.36
N ALA A 640 8.11 25.19 -16.72
CA ALA A 640 8.55 24.99 -15.33
C ALA A 640 10.09 25.15 -15.22
N LEU A 641 10.56 26.08 -14.39
CA LEU A 641 12.00 26.37 -14.26
C LEU A 641 12.77 25.14 -13.76
N SER A 642 13.99 24.92 -14.29
CA SER A 642 14.92 23.89 -13.80
C SER A 642 15.42 24.23 -12.39
N TYR A 643 15.99 23.26 -11.67
CA TYR A 643 16.55 23.53 -10.33
C TYR A 643 17.63 24.63 -10.36
N ASP A 644 18.47 24.63 -11.40
CA ASP A 644 19.53 25.63 -11.56
C ASP A 644 18.96 27.00 -11.93
N GLU A 645 17.93 27.06 -12.78
CA GLU A 645 17.21 28.29 -13.13
C GLU A 645 16.44 28.88 -11.94
N ILE A 646 15.86 28.03 -11.08
CA ILE A 646 15.20 28.44 -9.83
C ILE A 646 16.25 29.02 -8.88
N LYS A 647 17.39 28.34 -8.74
CA LYS A 647 18.48 28.80 -7.86
C LYS A 647 19.05 30.14 -8.31
N GLU A 648 19.19 30.34 -9.62
CA GLU A 648 19.70 31.58 -10.21
C GLU A 648 18.71 32.74 -9.98
N LYS A 649 17.42 32.54 -10.25
CA LYS A 649 16.36 33.54 -9.96
C LYS A 649 16.21 33.86 -8.48
N MET A 650 16.32 32.87 -7.60
CA MET A 650 16.30 33.09 -6.15
C MET A 650 17.53 33.85 -5.65
N SER A 651 18.65 33.79 -6.37
CA SER A 651 19.85 34.58 -6.04
C SER A 651 19.75 36.03 -6.54
N GLU A 652 19.11 36.27 -7.68
CA GLU A 652 18.87 37.62 -8.21
C GLU A 652 17.86 38.41 -7.35
N ASP A 653 16.77 37.77 -6.89
CA ASP A 653 15.76 38.38 -6.01
C ASP A 653 16.28 38.69 -4.59
N SER A 654 17.48 38.23 -4.22
CA SER A 654 18.10 38.48 -2.91
C SER A 654 19.03 39.71 -2.88
N THR A 655 19.18 40.39 -4.02
CA THR A 655 20.09 41.53 -4.20
C THR A 655 19.42 42.89 -4.38
N ASP A 656 18.09 42.99 -4.30
CA ASP A 656 17.34 44.26 -4.32
C ASP A 656 16.61 44.58 -3.01
#